data_AF-A0A1V8SFY5-F1
#
_entry.id   AF-A0A1V8SFY5-F1
#
_cell.length_a   1.000
_cell.length_b   1.000
_cell.length_c   1.000
_cell.angle_alpha   90.00
_cell.angle_beta   90.00
_cell.angle_gamma   90.00
#
_symmetry.space_group_name_H-M   'P 1'
#
loop_
_entity.id
_entity.type
_entity.pdbx_description
1 polymer ?
#
loop_
_entity_poly.entity_id
_entity_poly.type
_entity_poly.pdbx_seq_one_letter_code
_entity_poly.pdbx_strand_id
1 'polypeptide(L)'
;MRLLDVASLTFAEFREEERPAYVIASHRWSKDSRDEATFQDVKDCRNTSGRGYQKVEAFADYVKSSISHIKWLWIDTCCINKESAAELSEAINSMFDWYHNAEVCLAYLADVETAEDVSGFEKSAWFKRGWTLQELLAPQIVVFVTADWQVIGHKGSSSGSNTGLSIGRKLQDTIARVTGVPVDVLLNYDASADLSVEEKLKWMDGRTTTRPEDMSYALFGILGVTLAVIYGEKYTGARQRLMAAIHQRNITAAQKAEEYRKIAAWLSSSDPWTNHDKARQQHEPDTGAWLLEHSQYLAWKSGPSRLLWVYGKAGCGKTILCSTAIEDIKTHCRSDIFTGQAIFYFSFSDTQKQTHRDLLVSLVVQLGQGEPGLSMLRQAYQRTERRLPGSDELQKILWSSIAAYNSVYVHLDALDECPEGDGVRQIVLSSVEQLLDQLPNVRILVTSRDVPDVRSLMQDASADLMPITARTIDADIHRYILTYVSRDSRLSRLDPAARALIEDTLSERADGMFRWVYCQLEQLKMFKSTRLSSLRAALHALPKTLDGTYERMLDNINEADRSYAFTLLRWLAYAQSPLSLLELAEASIIDTTDTLGVDGSVDTDDRGDWADTLNILAGFVTIDGVQEEENDHVIDSDGDFNVKRASRQIEEGTRVRLAHFSVKEYLESSRILESNVKYFQLDPFKEHRYLTHSCLVYLTHYSASSLKTSTEEDLEAFPLLVYAAKTWPHYAFLQQCSSSTREVAFLDSVARKRDWLQIYDPDRSWKQPFENSKLEVATALYYASLLGLKAIVQELLNGRADVNAQGGHYGNALQAASVTGHEKVVQVLIDAGADVNTQDEGHYSNALQAASFGGHEKVVQMLIYTGADINAPGGKFDNALYAASSEGHEKVVQMLIDAGADVNAQNGEYYDNALQAASEQGYEKVVQMLMDAGADVNAQDEGRYGNALQAASLGGHEKVVQMLIDAGADFNARGGYHDSTALQEASLGGKAKVVQMLMDAGADVNAQGGHYGNALQAASFGGHEKVVQMLIDAGADLKDQGEYYGSALEAAAGQGHVKVVRMLMDAGADDIWPTSISVELIPSSSSETDLLSLQHHDPARSPGRLRSNVSKRKRRAEDE
;
A
#
# COMPACT_ATOMS: atom_id res chain seq x y z
N MET A 1 -20.24 -27.89 0.90
CA MET A 1 -21.72 -27.73 0.98
C MET A 1 -22.40 -28.96 0.39
N ARG A 2 -23.47 -29.44 1.01
CA ARG A 2 -24.28 -30.57 0.50
C ARG A 2 -25.53 -30.05 -0.20
N LEU A 3 -25.79 -30.50 -1.42
CA LEU A 3 -26.97 -30.13 -2.21
C LEU A 3 -27.80 -31.36 -2.55
N LEU A 4 -29.10 -31.15 -2.74
CA LEU A 4 -30.08 -32.17 -3.13
C LEU A 4 -30.35 -32.07 -4.64
N ASP A 5 -30.19 -33.18 -5.37
CA ASP A 5 -30.61 -33.24 -6.78
C ASP A 5 -32.15 -33.24 -6.86
N VAL A 6 -32.73 -32.31 -7.60
CA VAL A 6 -34.20 -32.13 -7.67
C VAL A 6 -34.93 -33.24 -8.45
N ALA A 7 -34.21 -34.06 -9.22
CA ALA A 7 -34.80 -35.15 -9.98
C ALA A 7 -34.75 -36.49 -9.22
N SER A 8 -33.65 -36.78 -8.53
CA SER A 8 -33.46 -38.04 -7.81
C SER A 8 -33.63 -37.95 -6.28
N LEU A 9 -33.67 -36.74 -5.71
CA LEU A 9 -33.63 -36.49 -4.26
C LEU A 9 -32.42 -37.14 -3.57
N THR A 10 -31.30 -37.27 -4.29
CA THR A 10 -30.04 -37.77 -3.75
C THR A 10 -29.09 -36.60 -3.45
N PHE A 11 -28.27 -36.75 -2.41
CA PHE A 11 -27.30 -35.74 -2.02
C PHE A 11 -26.00 -35.82 -2.85
N ALA A 12 -25.42 -34.65 -3.14
CA ALA A 12 -24.05 -34.49 -3.62
C ALA A 12 -23.32 -33.42 -2.80
N GLU A 13 -22.00 -33.57 -2.66
CA GLU A 13 -21.15 -32.65 -1.88
C GLU A 13 -20.20 -31.89 -2.81
N PHE A 14 -20.08 -30.59 -2.56
CA PHE A 14 -19.29 -29.67 -3.37
C PHE A 14 -18.32 -28.87 -2.50
N ARG A 15 -17.09 -28.69 -3.00
CA ARG A 15 -16.12 -27.72 -2.47
C ARG A 15 -16.52 -26.31 -2.89
N GLU A 16 -16.02 -25.32 -2.18
CA GLU A 16 -16.47 -23.93 -2.30
C GLU A 16 -16.28 -23.33 -3.71
N GLU A 17 -15.15 -23.62 -4.35
CA GLU A 17 -14.76 -23.16 -5.69
C GLU A 17 -15.47 -23.92 -6.84
N GLU A 18 -16.10 -25.06 -6.54
CA GLU A 18 -16.70 -25.98 -7.51
C GLU A 18 -18.23 -26.04 -7.42
N ARG A 19 -18.85 -25.09 -6.70
CA ARG A 19 -20.31 -25.09 -6.46
C ARG A 19 -21.08 -24.83 -7.76
N PRO A 20 -22.03 -25.71 -8.14
CA PRO A 20 -22.91 -25.44 -9.27
C PRO A 20 -23.95 -24.38 -8.89
N ALA A 21 -24.66 -23.80 -9.87
CA ALA A 21 -25.86 -23.01 -9.61
C ALA A 21 -26.91 -23.82 -8.83
N TYR A 22 -27.49 -23.23 -7.77
CA TYR A 22 -28.48 -23.88 -6.92
C TYR A 22 -29.58 -22.92 -6.44
N VAL A 23 -30.73 -23.49 -6.11
CA VAL A 23 -31.83 -22.80 -5.42
C VAL A 23 -31.72 -23.09 -3.93
N ILE A 24 -31.95 -22.08 -3.10
CA ILE A 24 -31.97 -22.23 -1.64
C ILE A 24 -33.39 -22.04 -1.11
N ALA A 25 -33.86 -22.96 -0.27
CA ALA A 25 -35.19 -22.90 0.30
C ALA A 25 -35.19 -22.17 1.65
N SER A 26 -36.07 -21.19 1.77
CA SER A 26 -36.40 -20.53 3.02
C SER A 26 -37.84 -20.87 3.41
N HIS A 27 -38.04 -21.38 4.63
CA HIS A 27 -39.38 -21.81 5.04
C HIS A 27 -39.55 -21.90 6.56
N ARG A 28 -40.81 -22.14 6.96
CA ARG A 28 -41.16 -22.52 8.33
C ARG A 28 -41.77 -23.90 8.39
N TRP A 29 -41.33 -24.71 9.35
CA TRP A 29 -41.98 -25.97 9.70
C TRP A 29 -43.12 -25.78 10.69
N SER A 30 -43.95 -26.81 10.85
CA SER A 30 -45.03 -26.79 11.85
C SER A 30 -44.43 -26.64 13.26
N LYS A 31 -45.25 -26.31 14.26
CA LYS A 31 -44.77 -26.20 15.65
C LYS A 31 -44.31 -27.54 16.24
N ASP A 32 -44.65 -28.68 15.63
CA ASP A 32 -44.19 -30.00 16.06
C ASP A 32 -42.95 -30.38 15.25
N SER A 33 -41.79 -30.51 15.92
CA SER A 33 -40.52 -30.87 15.28
C SER A 33 -40.53 -32.26 14.64
N ARG A 34 -41.55 -33.08 14.91
CA ARG A 34 -41.76 -34.39 14.26
C ARG A 34 -42.28 -34.27 12.82
N ASP A 35 -42.65 -33.07 12.38
CA ASP A 35 -43.07 -32.80 11.00
C ASP A 35 -41.90 -32.37 10.09
N GLU A 36 -40.67 -32.17 10.59
CA GLU A 36 -39.50 -31.81 9.77
C GLU A 36 -38.87 -33.05 9.11
N ALA A 37 -38.49 -32.97 7.84
CA ALA A 37 -37.68 -34.01 7.19
C ALA A 37 -36.20 -33.82 7.53
N THR A 38 -35.61 -34.77 8.24
CA THR A 38 -34.18 -34.73 8.59
C THR A 38 -33.28 -35.16 7.44
N PHE A 39 -31.98 -34.88 7.54
CA PHE A 39 -30.96 -35.43 6.62
C PHE A 39 -31.09 -36.93 6.46
N GLN A 40 -31.31 -37.65 7.58
CA GLN A 40 -31.40 -39.09 7.58
C GLN A 40 -32.71 -39.60 6.94
N ASP A 41 -33.81 -38.87 7.10
CA ASP A 41 -35.08 -39.21 6.44
C ASP A 41 -34.93 -39.17 4.91
N VAL A 42 -34.30 -38.12 4.37
CA VAL A 42 -34.09 -37.97 2.92
C VAL A 42 -33.03 -38.96 2.41
N LYS A 43 -31.89 -39.10 3.11
CA LYS A 43 -30.78 -39.98 2.72
C LYS A 43 -31.18 -41.46 2.64
N ASP A 44 -31.96 -41.93 3.61
CA ASP A 44 -32.35 -43.34 3.70
C ASP A 44 -33.75 -43.61 3.18
N CYS A 45 -34.43 -42.60 2.61
CA CYS A 45 -35.84 -42.67 2.21
C CYS A 45 -36.75 -43.16 3.34
N ARG A 46 -36.54 -42.66 4.57
CA ARG A 46 -37.41 -42.92 5.73
C ARG A 46 -38.52 -41.87 5.82
N ASN A 47 -39.65 -42.23 6.43
CA ASN A 47 -40.79 -41.32 6.66
C ASN A 47 -41.31 -40.59 5.41
N THR A 48 -41.27 -41.23 4.23
CA THR A 48 -41.66 -40.63 2.94
C THR A 48 -43.12 -40.17 2.89
N SER A 49 -44.01 -40.80 3.66
CA SER A 49 -45.41 -40.36 3.80
C SER A 49 -45.61 -39.20 4.80
N GLY A 50 -44.53 -38.73 5.43
CA GLY A 50 -44.56 -37.62 6.37
C GLY A 50 -44.68 -36.27 5.67
N ARG A 51 -45.35 -35.32 6.34
CA ARG A 51 -45.53 -33.94 5.82
C ARG A 51 -44.19 -33.26 5.53
N GLY A 52 -43.17 -33.56 6.32
CA GLY A 52 -41.79 -33.12 6.13
C GLY A 52 -41.26 -33.49 4.75
N TYR A 53 -41.29 -34.79 4.45
CA TYR A 53 -40.75 -35.34 3.23
C TYR A 53 -41.52 -34.86 2.00
N GLN A 54 -42.85 -34.83 2.08
CA GLN A 54 -43.72 -34.29 1.03
C GLN A 54 -43.43 -32.82 0.71
N LYS A 55 -43.02 -32.04 1.72
CA LYS A 55 -42.63 -30.64 1.50
C LYS A 55 -41.29 -30.53 0.77
N VAL A 56 -40.34 -31.42 1.06
CA VAL A 56 -39.07 -31.52 0.31
C VAL A 56 -39.34 -31.90 -1.15
N GLU A 57 -40.21 -32.89 -1.39
CA GLU A 57 -40.66 -33.27 -2.73
C GLU A 57 -41.30 -32.08 -3.46
N ALA A 58 -42.19 -31.35 -2.79
CA ALA A 58 -42.86 -30.20 -3.38
C ALA A 58 -41.89 -29.06 -3.75
N PHE A 59 -40.84 -28.80 -2.94
CA PHE A 59 -39.78 -27.86 -3.31
C PHE A 59 -39.01 -28.34 -4.56
N ALA A 60 -38.62 -29.62 -4.59
CA ALA A 60 -37.90 -30.18 -5.74
C ALA A 60 -38.75 -30.13 -7.02
N ASP A 61 -40.02 -30.48 -6.94
CA ASP A 61 -40.97 -30.42 -8.05
C ASP A 61 -41.15 -28.99 -8.57
N TYR A 62 -41.28 -28.00 -7.67
CA TYR A 62 -41.39 -26.60 -8.05
C TYR A 62 -40.12 -26.09 -8.75
N VAL A 63 -38.94 -26.41 -8.23
CA VAL A 63 -37.67 -26.03 -8.87
C VAL A 63 -37.55 -26.67 -10.25
N LYS A 64 -37.89 -27.96 -10.37
CA LYS A 64 -37.87 -28.70 -11.63
C LYS A 64 -38.84 -28.13 -12.66
N SER A 65 -40.04 -27.71 -12.27
CA SER A 65 -41.04 -27.16 -13.19
C SER A 65 -40.80 -25.70 -13.55
N SER A 66 -40.40 -24.89 -12.58
CA SER A 66 -40.42 -23.42 -12.67
C SER A 66 -39.03 -22.81 -12.85
N ILE A 67 -37.96 -23.54 -12.48
CA ILE A 67 -36.55 -23.12 -12.54
C ILE A 67 -35.71 -24.20 -13.23
N SER A 68 -36.21 -24.72 -14.36
CA SER A 68 -35.72 -25.95 -15.01
C SER A 68 -34.24 -25.99 -15.43
N HIS A 69 -33.55 -24.85 -15.44
CA HIS A 69 -32.11 -24.79 -15.72
C HIS A 69 -31.23 -25.12 -14.50
N ILE A 70 -31.80 -25.08 -13.29
CA ILE A 70 -31.10 -25.42 -12.03
C ILE A 70 -31.48 -26.84 -11.59
N LYS A 71 -30.48 -27.65 -11.28
CA LYS A 71 -30.65 -29.05 -10.85
C LYS A 71 -30.51 -29.27 -9.34
N TRP A 72 -30.02 -28.26 -8.63
CA TRP A 72 -29.61 -28.39 -7.24
C TRP A 72 -30.47 -27.53 -6.33
N LEU A 73 -30.87 -28.12 -5.22
CA LEU A 73 -31.68 -27.49 -4.19
C LEU A 73 -31.00 -27.66 -2.83
N TRP A 74 -31.02 -26.61 -2.03
CA TRP A 74 -30.59 -26.67 -0.63
C TRP A 74 -31.76 -26.38 0.30
N ILE A 75 -31.91 -27.22 1.33
CA ILE A 75 -32.89 -27.06 2.41
C ILE A 75 -32.19 -27.35 3.73
N ASP A 76 -32.22 -26.41 4.68
CA ASP A 76 -31.51 -26.46 5.96
C ASP A 76 -31.75 -27.75 6.77
N THR A 77 -32.95 -28.29 6.69
CA THR A 77 -33.43 -29.42 7.50
C THR A 77 -32.92 -30.77 7.03
N CYS A 78 -32.67 -30.92 5.73
CA CYS A 78 -32.21 -32.17 5.16
C CYS A 78 -30.81 -32.09 4.54
N CYS A 79 -30.31 -30.90 4.19
CA CYS A 79 -28.94 -30.76 3.66
C CYS A 79 -27.88 -30.69 4.76
N ILE A 80 -28.26 -30.31 5.98
CA ILE A 80 -27.38 -30.28 7.16
C ILE A 80 -27.65 -31.50 8.04
N ASN A 81 -26.60 -32.24 8.37
CA ASN A 81 -26.67 -33.25 9.41
C ASN A 81 -26.64 -32.59 10.80
N LYS A 82 -27.82 -32.26 11.32
CA LYS A 82 -27.98 -31.60 12.64
C LYS A 82 -27.54 -32.46 13.84
N GLU A 83 -27.26 -33.75 13.65
CA GLU A 83 -26.68 -34.63 14.69
C GLU A 83 -25.17 -34.42 14.84
N SER A 84 -24.49 -33.91 13.80
CA SER A 84 -23.08 -33.54 13.85
C SER A 84 -22.94 -32.09 14.34
N ALA A 85 -22.45 -31.93 15.57
CA ALA A 85 -22.22 -30.58 16.14
C ALA A 85 -21.22 -29.76 15.31
N ALA A 86 -20.21 -30.43 14.72
CA ALA A 86 -19.24 -29.79 13.83
C ALA A 86 -19.90 -29.29 12.53
N GLU A 87 -20.69 -30.15 11.87
CA GLU A 87 -21.39 -29.77 10.64
C GLU A 87 -22.43 -28.69 10.89
N LEU A 88 -23.15 -28.76 12.02
CA LEU A 88 -24.11 -27.73 12.41
C LEU A 88 -23.44 -26.39 12.69
N SER A 89 -22.30 -26.39 13.40
CA SER A 89 -21.54 -25.18 13.68
C SER A 89 -20.98 -24.56 12.39
N GLU A 90 -20.43 -25.37 11.49
CA GLU A 90 -19.97 -24.91 10.18
C GLU A 90 -21.13 -24.32 9.39
N ALA A 91 -22.24 -25.06 9.28
CA ALA A 91 -23.40 -24.61 8.54
C ALA A 91 -23.99 -23.30 9.05
N ILE A 92 -23.99 -23.06 10.37
CA ILE A 92 -24.44 -21.78 10.95
C ILE A 92 -23.52 -20.63 10.54
N ASN A 93 -22.20 -20.85 10.53
CA ASN A 93 -21.23 -19.81 10.16
C ASN A 93 -21.23 -19.53 8.66
N SER A 94 -21.44 -20.54 7.81
CA SER A 94 -21.45 -20.40 6.35
C SER A 94 -22.84 -20.05 5.77
N MET A 95 -23.89 -20.03 6.60
CA MET A 95 -25.27 -19.92 6.10
C MET A 95 -25.50 -18.65 5.29
N PHE A 96 -24.98 -17.53 5.77
CA PHE A 96 -25.12 -16.24 5.09
C PHE A 96 -24.50 -16.29 3.69
N ASP A 97 -23.28 -16.84 3.55
CA ASP A 97 -22.62 -17.00 2.26
C ASP A 97 -23.35 -17.99 1.35
N TRP A 98 -23.94 -19.05 1.90
CA TRP A 98 -24.76 -19.99 1.13
C TRP A 98 -26.04 -19.35 0.61
N TYR A 99 -26.65 -18.43 1.35
CA TYR A 99 -27.78 -17.65 0.86
C TYR A 99 -27.35 -16.59 -0.16
N HIS A 100 -26.20 -15.95 0.06
CA HIS A 100 -25.65 -14.93 -0.85
C HIS A 100 -25.30 -15.49 -2.22
N ASN A 101 -24.67 -16.67 -2.26
CA ASN A 101 -24.23 -17.35 -3.48
C ASN A 101 -25.34 -18.15 -4.20
N ALA A 102 -26.56 -18.21 -3.63
CA ALA A 102 -27.66 -18.89 -4.28
C ALA A 102 -28.22 -18.05 -5.44
N GLU A 103 -28.55 -18.69 -6.56
CA GLU A 103 -29.18 -18.01 -7.69
C GLU A 103 -30.54 -17.41 -7.31
N VAL A 104 -31.30 -18.17 -6.54
CA VAL A 104 -32.63 -17.79 -6.07
C VAL A 104 -32.87 -18.36 -4.68
N CYS A 105 -33.35 -17.50 -3.77
CA CYS A 105 -33.95 -17.93 -2.51
C CYS A 105 -35.47 -18.06 -2.67
N LEU A 106 -36.02 -19.26 -2.49
CA LEU A 106 -37.46 -19.53 -2.51
C LEU A 106 -38.04 -19.49 -1.09
N ALA A 107 -38.76 -18.41 -0.77
CA ALA A 107 -39.39 -18.20 0.54
C ALA A 107 -40.84 -18.72 0.53
N TYR A 108 -41.06 -19.88 1.16
CA TYR A 108 -42.38 -20.51 1.29
C TYR A 108 -43.15 -19.99 2.52
N LEU A 109 -44.25 -19.29 2.26
CA LEU A 109 -45.12 -18.66 3.25
C LEU A 109 -46.39 -19.49 3.47
N ALA A 110 -46.34 -20.39 4.45
CA ALA A 110 -47.44 -21.32 4.73
C ALA A 110 -48.72 -20.65 5.27
N ASP A 111 -48.62 -19.38 5.71
CA ASP A 111 -49.69 -18.61 6.34
C ASP A 111 -50.29 -17.53 5.43
N VAL A 112 -49.90 -17.51 4.15
CA VAL A 112 -50.47 -16.63 3.13
C VAL A 112 -51.27 -17.48 2.15
N GLU A 113 -52.60 -17.30 2.14
CA GLU A 113 -53.52 -18.14 1.38
C GLU A 113 -53.49 -17.83 -0.14
N THR A 114 -53.39 -16.55 -0.52
CA THR A 114 -53.47 -16.13 -1.94
C THR A 114 -52.37 -15.13 -2.30
N ALA A 115 -51.90 -15.16 -3.55
CA ALA A 115 -50.82 -14.27 -4.02
C ALA A 115 -51.19 -12.77 -3.97
N GLU A 116 -52.48 -12.46 -3.96
CA GLU A 116 -53.02 -11.09 -3.94
C GLU A 116 -53.08 -10.50 -2.53
N ASP A 117 -53.00 -11.33 -1.47
CA ASP A 117 -53.12 -10.90 -0.07
C ASP A 117 -51.84 -10.24 0.48
N VAL A 118 -51.67 -8.95 0.16
CA VAL A 118 -50.57 -8.11 0.69
C VAL A 118 -50.62 -8.00 2.20
N SER A 119 -51.82 -7.91 2.80
CA SER A 119 -51.97 -7.80 4.26
C SER A 119 -51.54 -9.08 4.97
N GLY A 120 -51.85 -10.24 4.40
CA GLY A 120 -51.38 -11.55 4.86
C GLY A 120 -49.86 -11.66 4.76
N PHE A 121 -49.27 -11.23 3.64
CA PHE A 121 -47.82 -11.17 3.46
C PHE A 121 -47.13 -10.32 4.54
N GLU A 122 -47.59 -9.08 4.78
CA GLU A 122 -47.02 -8.19 5.79
C GLU A 122 -47.10 -8.74 7.22
N LYS A 123 -48.13 -9.54 7.51
CA LYS A 123 -48.36 -10.14 8.84
C LYS A 123 -47.74 -11.52 9.00
N SER A 124 -47.12 -12.06 7.94
CA SER A 124 -46.62 -13.42 7.95
C SER A 124 -45.66 -13.66 9.11
N ALA A 125 -45.79 -14.83 9.72
CA ALA A 125 -44.88 -15.30 10.75
C ALA A 125 -43.45 -15.51 10.23
N TRP A 126 -43.24 -15.57 8.91
CA TRP A 126 -41.92 -15.65 8.31
C TRP A 126 -41.04 -14.45 8.70
N PHE A 127 -41.61 -13.24 8.70
CA PHE A 127 -40.90 -12.01 9.13
C PHE A 127 -40.62 -11.95 10.64
N LYS A 128 -41.26 -12.81 11.44
CA LYS A 128 -41.10 -12.86 12.92
C LYS A 128 -40.12 -13.93 13.38
N ARG A 129 -39.53 -14.71 12.47
CA ARG A 129 -38.51 -15.72 12.79
C ARG A 129 -37.12 -15.09 12.74
N GLY A 130 -36.24 -15.40 13.68
CA GLY A 130 -34.89 -14.83 13.71
C GLY A 130 -34.05 -15.22 12.49
N TRP A 131 -33.97 -16.52 12.22
CA TRP A 131 -33.18 -17.09 11.12
C TRP A 131 -33.53 -16.54 9.73
N THR A 132 -34.78 -16.17 9.48
CA THR A 132 -35.21 -15.64 8.18
C THR A 132 -34.65 -14.24 7.87
N LEU A 133 -34.01 -13.57 8.84
CA LEU A 133 -33.36 -12.28 8.59
C LEU A 133 -32.18 -12.43 7.61
N GLN A 134 -31.28 -13.39 7.85
CA GLN A 134 -30.19 -13.64 6.89
C GLN A 134 -30.72 -14.21 5.56
N GLU A 135 -31.77 -15.02 5.60
CA GLU A 135 -32.43 -15.57 4.39
C GLU A 135 -33.08 -14.47 3.54
N LEU A 136 -33.39 -13.33 4.16
CA LEU A 136 -33.86 -12.12 3.48
C LEU A 136 -32.71 -11.26 2.96
N LEU A 137 -31.69 -11.04 3.80
CA LEU A 137 -30.64 -10.06 3.54
C LEU A 137 -29.59 -10.57 2.55
N ALA A 138 -29.11 -11.80 2.75
CA ALA A 138 -27.98 -12.33 2.00
C ALA A 138 -28.25 -12.54 0.50
N PRO A 139 -29.38 -13.16 0.07
CA PRO A 139 -29.60 -13.44 -1.35
C PRO A 139 -29.79 -12.16 -2.15
N GLN A 140 -29.26 -12.16 -3.37
CA GLN A 140 -29.56 -11.09 -4.35
C GLN A 140 -31.04 -11.12 -4.76
N ILE A 141 -31.64 -12.32 -4.90
CA ILE A 141 -33.04 -12.51 -5.27
C ILE A 141 -33.75 -13.42 -4.27
N VAL A 142 -34.89 -12.95 -3.74
CA VAL A 142 -35.81 -13.74 -2.91
C VAL A 142 -37.18 -13.75 -3.57
N VAL A 143 -37.73 -14.92 -3.87
CA VAL A 143 -39.08 -15.09 -4.45
C VAL A 143 -40.00 -15.67 -3.39
N PHE A 144 -41.11 -14.98 -3.14
CA PHE A 144 -42.08 -15.35 -2.12
C PHE A 144 -43.25 -16.12 -2.73
N VAL A 145 -43.54 -17.30 -2.20
CA VAL A 145 -44.62 -18.18 -2.68
C VAL A 145 -45.60 -18.54 -1.56
N THR A 146 -46.88 -18.69 -1.91
CA THR A 146 -47.94 -19.14 -0.99
C THR A 146 -47.84 -20.64 -0.68
N ALA A 147 -48.70 -21.14 0.21
CA ALA A 147 -48.82 -22.58 0.49
C ALA A 147 -49.17 -23.43 -0.75
N ASP A 148 -49.90 -22.84 -1.70
CA ASP A 148 -50.28 -23.47 -2.98
C ASP A 148 -49.31 -23.11 -4.12
N TRP A 149 -48.07 -22.69 -3.79
CA TRP A 149 -47.00 -22.37 -4.75
C TRP A 149 -47.30 -21.22 -5.73
N GLN A 150 -48.21 -20.31 -5.37
CA GLN A 150 -48.46 -19.10 -6.16
C GLN A 150 -47.42 -18.02 -5.81
N VAL A 151 -46.86 -17.36 -6.83
CA VAL A 151 -45.86 -16.29 -6.64
C VAL A 151 -46.53 -15.01 -6.18
N ILE A 152 -46.16 -14.53 -4.99
CA ILE A 152 -46.64 -13.28 -4.39
C ILE A 152 -45.85 -12.08 -4.95
N GLY A 153 -44.54 -12.25 -5.12
CA GLY A 153 -43.59 -11.23 -5.58
C GLY A 153 -42.16 -11.53 -5.15
N HIS A 154 -41.26 -10.54 -5.31
CA HIS A 154 -39.82 -10.73 -5.08
C HIS A 154 -39.10 -9.52 -4.44
N LYS A 155 -37.92 -9.81 -3.89
CA LYS A 155 -36.80 -8.89 -3.59
C LYS A 155 -35.70 -9.12 -4.64
N GLY A 156 -35.04 -8.05 -5.14
CA GLY A 156 -33.86 -8.14 -6.02
C GLY A 156 -34.07 -7.59 -7.44
N SER A 157 -33.00 -7.45 -8.23
CA SER A 157 -33.10 -6.98 -9.62
C SER A 157 -33.43 -8.11 -10.60
N SER A 158 -34.41 -7.88 -11.46
CA SER A 158 -34.86 -8.83 -12.50
C SER A 158 -34.02 -8.80 -13.78
N SER A 159 -32.93 -8.03 -13.81
CA SER A 159 -32.29 -7.55 -15.04
C SER A 159 -31.05 -8.31 -15.50
N GLY A 160 -30.71 -9.46 -14.90
CA GLY A 160 -29.56 -10.27 -15.33
C GLY A 160 -29.79 -11.76 -15.12
N SER A 161 -29.63 -12.54 -16.19
CA SER A 161 -29.51 -14.01 -16.27
C SER A 161 -30.75 -14.92 -16.21
N ASN A 162 -31.87 -14.58 -15.56
CA ASN A 162 -32.96 -15.57 -15.37
C ASN A 162 -34.03 -15.59 -16.47
N THR A 163 -33.70 -16.12 -17.66
CA THR A 163 -34.67 -16.39 -18.74
C THR A 163 -35.59 -17.56 -18.35
N GLY A 164 -36.72 -17.28 -17.71
CA GLY A 164 -37.80 -18.26 -17.53
C GLY A 164 -38.63 -18.18 -16.24
N LEU A 165 -38.21 -17.41 -15.23
CA LEU A 165 -38.88 -17.36 -13.93
C LEU A 165 -39.92 -16.22 -13.84
N SER A 166 -41.20 -16.54 -13.64
CA SER A 166 -42.22 -15.54 -13.31
C SER A 166 -42.08 -15.10 -11.85
N ILE A 167 -41.31 -14.04 -11.58
CA ILE A 167 -40.95 -13.58 -10.23
C ILE A 167 -41.96 -12.60 -9.59
N GLY A 168 -43.10 -12.33 -10.24
CA GLY A 168 -44.17 -11.48 -9.70
C GLY A 168 -43.77 -10.01 -9.49
N ARG A 169 -44.54 -9.28 -8.66
CA ARG A 169 -44.32 -7.85 -8.38
C ARG A 169 -43.11 -7.61 -7.46
N LYS A 170 -42.49 -6.43 -7.57
CA LYS A 170 -41.46 -5.98 -6.62
C LYS A 170 -42.07 -5.71 -5.25
N LEU A 171 -41.42 -6.20 -4.19
CA LEU A 171 -41.91 -6.10 -2.81
C LEU A 171 -40.97 -5.32 -1.88
N GLN A 172 -39.82 -4.81 -2.35
CA GLN A 172 -38.81 -4.17 -1.51
C GLN A 172 -39.33 -3.06 -0.58
N ASP A 173 -40.22 -2.17 -1.05
CA ASP A 173 -40.77 -1.09 -0.21
C ASP A 173 -41.68 -1.63 0.89
N THR A 174 -42.42 -2.71 0.59
CA THR A 174 -43.28 -3.37 1.57
C THR A 174 -42.43 -4.10 2.62
N ILE A 175 -41.38 -4.80 2.17
CA ILE A 175 -40.44 -5.50 3.05
C ILE A 175 -39.70 -4.50 3.95
N ALA A 176 -39.23 -3.38 3.39
CA ALA A 176 -38.57 -2.32 4.17
C ALA A 176 -39.47 -1.77 5.28
N ARG A 177 -40.76 -1.52 4.96
CA ARG A 177 -41.74 -1.08 5.95
C ARG A 177 -42.00 -2.13 7.04
N VAL A 178 -42.06 -3.42 6.68
CA VAL A 178 -42.32 -4.52 7.63
C VAL A 178 -41.12 -4.81 8.54
N THR A 179 -39.91 -4.73 8.00
CA THR A 179 -38.68 -5.18 8.68
C THR A 179 -37.84 -4.04 9.27
N GLY A 180 -38.06 -2.80 8.83
CA GLY A 180 -37.20 -1.66 9.16
C GLY A 180 -35.84 -1.67 8.47
N VAL A 181 -35.60 -2.60 7.54
CA VAL A 181 -34.35 -2.66 6.75
C VAL A 181 -34.46 -1.67 5.58
N PRO A 182 -33.45 -0.81 5.35
CA PRO A 182 -33.41 0.10 4.20
C PRO A 182 -33.51 -0.63 2.84
N VAL A 183 -34.13 0.01 1.84
CA VAL A 183 -34.39 -0.60 0.52
C VAL A 183 -33.10 -0.91 -0.23
N ASP A 184 -32.11 -0.03 -0.14
CA ASP A 184 -30.76 -0.21 -0.66
C ASP A 184 -30.07 -1.45 -0.06
N VAL A 185 -30.13 -1.63 1.26
CA VAL A 185 -29.62 -2.84 1.94
C VAL A 185 -30.38 -4.10 1.53
N LEU A 186 -31.70 -3.99 1.34
CA LEU A 186 -32.50 -5.10 0.82
C LEU A 186 -32.10 -5.46 -0.61
N LEU A 187 -31.68 -4.52 -1.45
CA LEU A 187 -31.28 -4.82 -2.83
C LEU A 187 -29.83 -5.31 -2.92
N ASN A 188 -28.93 -4.76 -2.11
CA ASN A 188 -27.56 -5.18 -1.97
C ASN A 188 -27.12 -5.06 -0.50
N TYR A 189 -26.78 -6.17 0.14
CA TYR A 189 -26.37 -6.19 1.54
C TYR A 189 -25.12 -5.33 1.80
N ASP A 190 -24.24 -5.17 0.82
CA ASP A 190 -23.00 -4.39 0.94
C ASP A 190 -23.26 -2.90 1.17
N ALA A 191 -24.45 -2.40 0.80
CA ALA A 191 -24.89 -1.04 1.15
C ALA A 191 -24.99 -0.81 2.68
N SER A 192 -24.95 -1.89 3.48
CA SER A 192 -24.93 -1.80 4.94
C SER A 192 -23.54 -1.49 5.53
N ALA A 193 -22.50 -1.34 4.72
CA ALA A 193 -21.12 -1.14 5.19
C ALA A 193 -20.98 0.05 6.15
N ASP A 194 -21.70 1.14 5.90
CA ASP A 194 -21.64 2.37 6.70
C ASP A 194 -22.59 2.38 7.91
N LEU A 195 -23.41 1.34 8.08
CA LEU A 195 -24.36 1.25 9.20
C LEU A 195 -23.69 0.74 10.47
N SER A 196 -24.05 1.34 11.61
CA SER A 196 -23.56 0.91 12.91
C SER A 196 -24.02 -0.51 13.26
N VAL A 197 -23.25 -1.19 14.12
CA VAL A 197 -23.62 -2.52 14.64
C VAL A 197 -24.97 -2.43 15.36
N GLU A 198 -25.22 -1.34 16.10
CA GLU A 198 -26.49 -1.07 16.78
C GLU A 198 -27.66 -1.00 15.82
N GLU A 199 -27.50 -0.40 14.64
CA GLU A 199 -28.55 -0.35 13.61
C GLU A 199 -28.83 -1.73 13.02
N LYS A 200 -27.79 -2.51 12.71
CA LYS A 200 -27.96 -3.88 12.21
C LYS A 200 -28.62 -4.80 13.25
N LEU A 201 -28.34 -4.60 14.53
CA LEU A 201 -28.97 -5.34 15.62
C LEU A 201 -30.47 -5.07 15.75
N LYS A 202 -30.94 -3.85 15.45
CA LYS A 202 -32.37 -3.50 15.50
C LYS A 202 -33.22 -4.30 14.51
N TRP A 203 -32.64 -4.82 13.43
CA TRP A 203 -33.38 -5.66 12.48
C TRP A 203 -33.83 -7.01 13.06
N MET A 204 -33.29 -7.38 14.23
CA MET A 204 -33.76 -8.54 15.00
C MET A 204 -34.90 -8.21 15.98
N ASP A 205 -35.24 -6.94 16.17
CA ASP A 205 -36.32 -6.55 17.07
C ASP A 205 -37.67 -7.11 16.58
N GLY A 206 -38.45 -7.67 17.51
CA GLY A 206 -39.74 -8.30 17.19
C GLY A 206 -39.64 -9.71 16.57
N ARG A 207 -38.42 -10.23 16.37
CA ARG A 207 -38.19 -11.62 15.91
C ARG A 207 -37.99 -12.59 17.08
N THR A 208 -38.21 -13.87 16.81
CA THR A 208 -38.11 -14.98 17.78
C THR A 208 -37.44 -16.21 17.17
N THR A 209 -36.75 -16.98 18.00
CA THR A 209 -36.11 -18.25 17.63
C THR A 209 -36.53 -19.37 18.59
N THR A 210 -36.29 -20.62 18.19
CA THR A 210 -36.62 -21.79 19.02
C THR A 210 -35.75 -21.85 20.28
N ARG A 211 -34.44 -21.60 20.15
CA ARG A 211 -33.52 -21.48 21.28
C ARG A 211 -33.16 -20.01 21.52
N PRO A 212 -33.05 -19.54 22.77
CA PRO A 212 -32.72 -18.14 23.06
C PRO A 212 -31.40 -17.66 22.45
N GLU A 213 -30.37 -18.50 22.45
CA GLU A 213 -29.04 -18.21 21.89
C GLU A 213 -29.04 -18.03 20.37
N ASP A 214 -29.96 -18.66 19.63
CA ASP A 214 -30.07 -18.53 18.17
C ASP A 214 -30.35 -17.08 17.73
N MET A 215 -30.92 -16.24 18.60
CA MET A 215 -31.08 -14.81 18.32
C MET A 215 -29.73 -14.11 18.07
N SER A 216 -28.64 -14.62 18.65
CA SER A 216 -27.29 -14.12 18.39
C SER A 216 -26.61 -14.85 17.24
N TYR A 217 -26.84 -16.17 17.09
CA TYR A 217 -26.21 -16.94 16.02
C TYR A 217 -26.70 -16.56 14.62
N ALA A 218 -27.99 -16.21 14.49
CA ALA A 218 -28.54 -15.71 13.23
C ALA A 218 -27.91 -14.39 12.74
N LEU A 219 -27.15 -13.71 13.62
CA LEU A 219 -26.44 -12.47 13.31
C LEU A 219 -24.98 -12.68 12.89
N PHE A 220 -24.43 -13.91 12.95
CA PHE A 220 -23.01 -14.15 12.70
C PHE A 220 -22.58 -13.67 11.30
N GLY A 221 -23.22 -14.18 10.25
CA GLY A 221 -22.90 -13.75 8.88
C GLY A 221 -23.29 -12.30 8.59
N ILE A 222 -24.41 -11.82 9.14
CA ILE A 222 -24.83 -10.40 9.03
C ILE A 222 -23.73 -9.49 9.59
N LEU A 223 -23.23 -9.79 10.79
CA LEU A 223 -22.21 -8.98 11.44
C LEU A 223 -20.79 -9.36 11.01
N GLY A 224 -20.62 -10.31 10.08
CA GLY A 224 -19.32 -10.76 9.55
C GLY A 224 -18.41 -11.34 10.63
N VAL A 225 -18.94 -12.19 11.50
CA VAL A 225 -18.17 -12.89 12.54
C VAL A 225 -18.35 -14.40 12.42
N THR A 226 -17.26 -15.13 12.68
CA THR A 226 -17.25 -16.59 12.71
C THR A 226 -16.98 -17.05 14.13
N LEU A 227 -17.93 -17.76 14.74
CA LEU A 227 -17.84 -18.16 16.14
C LEU A 227 -18.34 -19.60 16.33
N ALA A 228 -17.74 -20.28 17.32
CA ALA A 228 -18.26 -21.57 17.76
C ALA A 228 -19.67 -21.42 18.35
N VAL A 229 -20.54 -22.35 17.99
CA VAL A 229 -21.92 -22.45 18.48
C VAL A 229 -21.92 -23.25 19.79
N ILE A 230 -22.48 -22.68 20.87
CA ILE A 230 -22.48 -23.28 22.23
C ILE A 230 -23.92 -23.33 22.76
N TYR A 231 -24.64 -24.38 22.41
CA TYR A 231 -26.01 -24.55 22.87
C TYR A 231 -26.09 -24.77 24.39
N GLY A 232 -26.98 -24.04 25.05
CA GLY A 232 -27.11 -24.01 26.51
C GLY A 232 -26.52 -22.78 27.21
N GLU A 233 -25.78 -21.93 26.49
CA GLU A 233 -25.19 -20.69 27.05
C GLU A 233 -26.20 -19.55 27.30
N LYS A 234 -27.44 -19.73 26.81
CA LYS A 234 -28.52 -18.74 26.82
C LYS A 234 -28.23 -17.49 25.98
N TYR A 235 -29.26 -16.69 25.77
CA TYR A 235 -29.18 -15.45 24.98
C TYR A 235 -28.07 -14.49 25.45
N THR A 236 -27.94 -14.27 26.77
CA THR A 236 -26.98 -13.31 27.32
C THR A 236 -25.53 -13.74 27.08
N GLY A 237 -25.21 -15.03 27.23
CA GLY A 237 -23.87 -15.56 26.96
C GLY A 237 -23.51 -15.46 25.48
N ALA A 238 -24.42 -15.89 24.60
CA ALA A 238 -24.25 -15.81 23.15
C ALA A 238 -24.05 -14.36 22.68
N ARG A 239 -24.86 -13.43 23.19
CA ARG A 239 -24.77 -12.00 22.86
C ARG A 239 -23.44 -11.39 23.32
N GLN A 240 -22.96 -11.73 24.52
CA GLN A 240 -21.69 -11.21 25.02
C GLN A 240 -20.52 -11.68 24.16
N ARG A 241 -20.49 -12.96 23.75
CA ARG A 241 -19.45 -13.49 22.85
C ARG A 241 -19.50 -12.83 21.47
N LEU A 242 -20.70 -12.64 20.92
CA LEU A 242 -20.89 -11.93 19.67
C LEU A 242 -20.30 -10.51 19.74
N MET A 243 -20.63 -9.74 20.79
CA MET A 243 -20.09 -8.39 20.96
C MET A 243 -18.57 -8.39 21.16
N ALA A 244 -18.03 -9.33 21.93
CA ALA A 244 -16.58 -9.47 22.13
C ALA A 244 -15.85 -9.79 20.81
N ALA A 245 -16.42 -10.66 19.97
CA ALA A 245 -15.85 -11.00 18.68
C ALA A 245 -15.84 -9.82 17.70
N ILE A 246 -16.92 -9.02 17.69
CA ILE A 246 -17.00 -7.79 16.91
C ILE A 246 -15.93 -6.79 17.38
N HIS A 247 -15.78 -6.63 18.69
CA HIS A 247 -14.76 -5.76 19.26
C HIS A 247 -13.34 -6.22 18.90
N GLN A 248 -13.05 -7.51 19.05
CA GLN A 248 -11.75 -8.08 18.70
C GLN A 248 -11.43 -7.95 17.21
N ARG A 249 -12.43 -8.17 16.34
CA ARG A 249 -12.28 -7.96 14.89
C ARG A 249 -11.95 -6.51 14.58
N ASN A 250 -12.64 -5.57 15.21
CA ASN A 250 -12.39 -4.14 15.01
C ASN A 250 -11.00 -3.72 15.52
N ILE A 251 -10.55 -4.24 16.67
CA ILE A 251 -9.17 -4.04 17.17
C ILE A 251 -8.17 -4.60 16.16
N THR A 252 -8.38 -5.83 15.68
CA THR A 252 -7.47 -6.48 14.73
C THR A 252 -7.41 -5.72 13.41
N ALA A 253 -8.56 -5.26 12.89
CA ALA A 253 -8.62 -4.44 11.69
C ALA A 253 -7.91 -3.08 11.89
N ALA A 254 -8.11 -2.42 13.04
CA ALA A 254 -7.42 -1.18 13.38
C ALA A 254 -5.90 -1.38 13.49
N GLN A 255 -5.45 -2.48 14.11
CA GLN A 255 -4.03 -2.85 14.18
C GLN A 255 -3.44 -3.10 12.79
N LYS A 256 -4.13 -3.85 11.93
CA LYS A 256 -3.69 -4.08 10.54
C LYS A 256 -3.62 -2.77 9.74
N ALA A 257 -4.60 -1.88 9.90
CA ALA A 257 -4.61 -0.58 9.24
C ALA A 257 -3.48 0.34 9.73
N GLU A 258 -3.21 0.34 11.04
CA GLU A 258 -2.09 1.07 11.64
C GLU A 258 -0.75 0.56 11.14
N GLU A 259 -0.57 -0.76 11.11
CA GLU A 259 0.62 -1.40 10.57
C GLU A 259 0.81 -1.05 9.10
N TYR A 260 -0.26 -1.14 8.29
CA TYR A 260 -0.19 -0.76 6.87
C TYR A 260 0.18 0.70 6.69
N ARG A 261 -0.34 1.60 7.54
CA ARG A 261 0.02 3.02 7.50
C ARG A 261 1.51 3.24 7.74
N LYS A 262 2.11 2.49 8.68
CA LYS A 262 3.57 2.53 8.93
C LYS A 262 4.36 2.02 7.74
N ILE A 263 3.90 0.96 7.08
CA ILE A 263 4.52 0.42 5.85
C ILE A 263 4.43 1.45 4.70
N ALA A 264 3.27 2.05 4.48
CA ALA A 264 3.09 3.08 3.45
C ALA A 264 3.97 4.32 3.70
N ALA A 265 4.05 4.77 4.96
CA ALA A 265 4.94 5.86 5.36
C ALA A 265 6.43 5.50 5.16
N TRP A 266 6.81 4.26 5.47
CA TRP A 266 8.16 3.75 5.23
C TRP A 266 8.53 3.78 3.74
N LEU A 267 7.64 3.33 2.85
CA LEU A 267 7.85 3.39 1.40
C LEU A 267 7.97 4.83 0.85
N SER A 268 7.61 5.84 1.65
CA SER A 268 7.69 7.26 1.28
C SER A 268 6.91 7.60 0.01
N SER A 269 5.75 6.98 -0.20
CA SER A 269 4.92 7.21 -1.39
C SER A 269 4.30 8.61 -1.36
N SER A 270 4.32 9.31 -2.48
CA SER A 270 3.52 10.53 -2.64
C SER A 270 2.04 10.17 -2.83
N ASP A 271 1.14 10.91 -2.18
CA ASP A 271 -0.31 10.66 -2.31
C ASP A 271 -0.83 11.23 -3.66
N PRO A 272 -1.28 10.37 -4.59
CA PRO A 272 -1.83 10.81 -5.87
C PRO A 272 -3.24 11.43 -5.74
N TRP A 273 -3.96 11.15 -4.65
CA TRP A 273 -5.32 11.68 -4.44
C TRP A 273 -5.31 13.20 -4.21
N THR A 274 -4.25 13.74 -3.64
CA THR A 274 -4.05 15.20 -3.55
C THR A 274 -4.09 15.92 -4.90
N ASN A 275 -3.59 15.30 -5.97
CA ASN A 275 -3.67 15.86 -7.33
C ASN A 275 -5.08 15.71 -7.89
N HIS A 276 -5.70 14.56 -7.64
CA HIS A 276 -7.05 14.29 -8.08
C HIS A 276 -8.06 15.28 -7.48
N ASP A 277 -8.00 15.52 -6.16
CA ASP A 277 -8.89 16.43 -5.45
C ASP A 277 -8.76 17.87 -5.98
N LYS A 278 -7.55 18.32 -6.30
CA LYS A 278 -7.33 19.63 -6.95
C LYS A 278 -7.94 19.69 -8.34
N ALA A 279 -7.75 18.64 -9.14
CA ALA A 279 -8.38 18.54 -10.45
C ALA A 279 -9.91 18.58 -10.33
N ARG A 280 -10.48 17.98 -9.27
CA ARG A 280 -11.92 18.06 -8.97
C ARG A 280 -12.36 19.46 -8.54
N GLN A 281 -11.58 20.17 -7.73
CA GLN A 281 -11.87 21.56 -7.33
C GLN A 281 -11.83 22.52 -8.53
N GLN A 282 -10.94 22.28 -9.50
CA GLN A 282 -10.82 23.08 -10.73
C GLN A 282 -11.82 22.68 -11.82
N HIS A 283 -12.52 21.55 -11.68
CA HIS A 283 -13.49 21.07 -12.66
C HIS A 283 -14.73 21.97 -12.67
N GLU A 284 -15.08 22.48 -13.84
CA GLU A 284 -16.34 23.20 -13.98
C GLU A 284 -17.51 22.23 -14.20
N PRO A 285 -18.64 22.42 -13.49
CA PRO A 285 -19.83 21.59 -13.69
C PRO A 285 -20.24 21.49 -15.16
N ASP A 286 -20.72 20.31 -15.56
CA ASP A 286 -21.16 19.95 -16.91
C ASP A 286 -20.07 19.99 -18.01
N THR A 287 -18.80 20.20 -17.69
CA THR A 287 -17.69 20.09 -18.66
C THR A 287 -17.11 18.68 -18.69
N GLY A 288 -16.61 18.23 -19.85
CA GLY A 288 -15.98 16.91 -20.01
C GLY A 288 -16.93 15.71 -20.09
N ALA A 289 -18.26 15.93 -20.03
CA ALA A 289 -19.25 14.85 -20.07
C ALA A 289 -19.19 14.03 -21.37
N TRP A 290 -18.80 14.65 -22.48
CA TRP A 290 -18.62 14.01 -23.78
C TRP A 290 -17.60 12.86 -23.76
N LEU A 291 -16.64 12.86 -22.81
CA LEU A 291 -15.67 11.77 -22.64
C LEU A 291 -16.39 10.47 -22.29
N LEU A 292 -17.32 10.53 -21.34
CA LEU A 292 -18.01 9.36 -20.78
C LEU A 292 -18.96 8.71 -21.79
N GLU A 293 -19.46 9.50 -22.75
CA GLU A 293 -20.32 9.03 -23.84
C GLU A 293 -19.52 8.56 -25.07
N HIS A 294 -18.21 8.79 -25.10
CA HIS A 294 -17.38 8.48 -26.26
C HIS A 294 -17.21 6.97 -26.44
N SER A 295 -17.30 6.48 -27.69
CA SER A 295 -17.27 5.04 -27.98
C SER A 295 -15.97 4.37 -27.55
N GLN A 296 -14.82 5.04 -27.70
CA GLN A 296 -13.52 4.53 -27.26
C GLN A 296 -13.41 4.42 -25.73
N TYR A 297 -13.98 5.39 -25.00
CA TYR A 297 -14.02 5.33 -23.55
C TYR A 297 -14.89 4.17 -23.06
N LEU A 298 -16.08 4.00 -23.65
CA LEU A 298 -16.96 2.87 -23.32
C LEU A 298 -16.35 1.51 -23.68
N ALA A 299 -15.62 1.43 -24.80
CA ALA A 299 -14.88 0.23 -25.20
C ALA A 299 -13.73 -0.10 -24.24
N TRP A 300 -13.08 0.91 -23.66
CA TRP A 300 -12.06 0.74 -22.62
C TRP A 300 -12.68 0.39 -21.26
N LYS A 301 -13.78 1.04 -20.86
CA LYS A 301 -14.45 0.84 -19.57
C LYS A 301 -15.06 -0.56 -19.44
N SER A 302 -15.73 -1.06 -20.48
CA SER A 302 -16.46 -2.34 -20.39
C SER A 302 -16.33 -3.23 -21.62
N GLY A 303 -15.57 -2.81 -22.63
CA GLY A 303 -15.36 -3.56 -23.86
C GLY A 303 -14.01 -4.30 -23.88
N PRO A 304 -13.50 -4.65 -25.07
CA PRO A 304 -12.26 -5.42 -25.23
C PRO A 304 -10.99 -4.58 -25.09
N SER A 305 -11.09 -3.24 -25.05
CA SER A 305 -9.92 -2.37 -25.04
C SER A 305 -9.29 -2.30 -23.65
N ARG A 306 -7.97 -2.42 -23.60
CA ARG A 306 -7.18 -2.44 -22.36
C ARG A 306 -6.29 -1.21 -22.18
N LEU A 307 -6.02 -0.46 -23.24
CA LEU A 307 -5.20 0.73 -23.20
C LEU A 307 -5.89 1.85 -23.98
N LEU A 308 -6.24 2.93 -23.29
CA LEU A 308 -6.82 4.14 -23.87
C LEU A 308 -5.84 5.31 -23.71
N TRP A 309 -5.49 5.96 -24.82
CA TRP A 309 -4.62 7.13 -24.81
C TRP A 309 -5.39 8.40 -25.16
N VAL A 310 -5.63 9.24 -24.16
CA VAL A 310 -6.28 10.54 -24.30
C VAL A 310 -5.22 11.63 -24.42
N TYR A 311 -5.04 12.20 -25.62
CA TYR A 311 -3.93 13.11 -25.87
C TYR A 311 -4.33 14.43 -26.49
N GLY A 312 -3.56 15.47 -26.18
CA GLY A 312 -3.85 16.83 -26.67
C GLY A 312 -2.77 17.83 -26.30
N LYS A 313 -2.87 19.02 -26.87
CA LYS A 313 -1.88 20.10 -26.67
C LYS A 313 -1.82 20.62 -25.23
N ALA A 314 -0.82 21.45 -24.93
CA ALA A 314 -0.69 22.05 -23.60
C ALA A 314 -1.93 22.88 -23.23
N GLY A 315 -2.40 22.74 -21.98
CA GLY A 315 -3.50 23.54 -21.45
C GLY A 315 -4.90 23.22 -22.00
N CYS A 316 -5.11 22.07 -22.65
CA CYS A 316 -6.43 21.68 -23.21
C CYS A 316 -7.35 20.91 -22.24
N GLY A 317 -6.97 20.73 -20.97
CA GLY A 317 -7.83 20.10 -19.95
C GLY A 317 -7.64 18.60 -19.70
N LYS A 318 -6.52 17.99 -20.12
CA LYS A 318 -6.22 16.56 -19.94
C LYS A 318 -6.42 16.04 -18.50
N THR A 319 -5.81 16.71 -17.53
CA THR A 319 -5.91 16.38 -16.09
C THR A 319 -7.35 16.39 -15.57
N ILE A 320 -8.16 17.35 -16.03
CA ILE A 320 -9.58 17.44 -15.67
C ILE A 320 -10.39 16.28 -16.27
N LEU A 321 -10.08 15.91 -17.51
CA LEU A 321 -10.69 14.75 -18.17
C LEU A 321 -10.28 13.42 -17.50
N CYS A 322 -9.01 13.26 -17.13
CA CYS A 322 -8.54 12.10 -16.37
C CYS A 322 -9.27 11.99 -15.03
N SER A 323 -9.39 13.11 -14.31
CA SER A 323 -10.15 13.19 -13.05
C SER A 323 -11.63 12.85 -13.23
N THR A 324 -12.25 13.24 -14.35
CA THR A 324 -13.63 12.85 -14.70
C THR A 324 -13.77 11.34 -14.93
N ALA A 325 -12.81 10.72 -15.62
CA ALA A 325 -12.77 9.26 -15.80
C ALA A 325 -12.56 8.53 -14.46
N ILE A 326 -11.68 9.03 -13.59
CA ILE A 326 -11.41 8.44 -12.27
C ILE A 326 -12.70 8.37 -11.43
N GLU A 327 -13.51 9.43 -11.38
CA GLU A 327 -14.75 9.44 -10.59
C GLU A 327 -15.84 8.52 -11.18
N ASP A 328 -15.91 8.41 -12.51
CA ASP A 328 -16.79 7.45 -13.18
C ASP A 328 -16.39 5.99 -12.88
N ILE A 329 -15.09 5.68 -12.94
CA ILE A 329 -14.58 4.34 -12.57
C ILE A 329 -14.71 4.06 -11.08
N LYS A 330 -14.48 5.04 -10.21
CA LYS A 330 -14.69 4.91 -8.76
C LYS A 330 -16.14 4.52 -8.46
N THR A 331 -17.09 5.13 -9.17
CA THR A 331 -18.52 4.77 -9.07
C THR A 331 -18.79 3.37 -9.62
N HIS A 332 -18.09 2.97 -10.70
CA HIS A 332 -18.18 1.63 -11.27
C HIS A 332 -17.65 0.55 -10.30
N CYS A 333 -16.51 0.78 -9.66
CA CYS A 333 -15.86 -0.16 -8.74
C CYS A 333 -16.62 -0.34 -7.42
N ARG A 334 -17.42 0.64 -6.97
CA ARG A 334 -18.25 0.53 -5.75
C ARG A 334 -19.22 -0.65 -5.75
N SER A 335 -19.48 -1.24 -6.92
CA SER A 335 -20.37 -2.39 -7.08
C SER A 335 -19.69 -3.76 -6.96
N ASP A 336 -18.35 -3.81 -6.92
CA ASP A 336 -17.57 -5.06 -6.87
C ASP A 336 -16.28 -4.90 -6.05
N ILE A 337 -16.22 -5.57 -4.90
CA ILE A 337 -15.06 -5.56 -3.99
C ILE A 337 -13.79 -6.22 -4.58
N PHE A 338 -13.93 -6.99 -5.66
CA PHE A 338 -12.81 -7.62 -6.37
C PHE A 338 -12.33 -6.81 -7.56
N THR A 339 -12.83 -5.58 -7.74
CA THR A 339 -12.32 -4.63 -8.73
C THR A 339 -11.41 -3.60 -8.06
N GLY A 340 -10.14 -3.58 -8.48
CA GLY A 340 -9.13 -2.61 -8.02
C GLY A 340 -9.13 -1.33 -8.83
N GLN A 341 -8.81 -0.20 -8.20
CA GLN A 341 -8.54 1.07 -8.88
C GLN A 341 -7.26 1.68 -8.31
N ALA A 342 -6.38 2.13 -9.19
CA ALA A 342 -5.20 2.90 -8.81
C ALA A 342 -5.01 4.09 -9.74
N ILE A 343 -4.43 5.16 -9.21
CA ILE A 343 -4.19 6.40 -9.93
C ILE A 343 -2.74 6.86 -9.73
N PHE A 344 -2.18 7.53 -10.72
CA PHE A 344 -0.90 8.19 -10.64
C PHE A 344 -0.89 9.46 -11.48
N TYR A 345 -0.46 10.57 -10.90
CA TYR A 345 -0.30 11.85 -11.59
C TYR A 345 1.18 12.11 -11.74
N PHE A 346 1.69 12.05 -12.97
CA PHE A 346 3.03 12.54 -13.24
C PHE A 346 3.07 14.04 -12.98
N SER A 347 4.16 14.52 -12.38
CA SER A 347 4.33 15.95 -12.14
C SER A 347 5.75 16.41 -12.40
N PHE A 348 5.91 17.40 -13.27
CA PHE A 348 7.20 18.03 -13.52
C PHE A 348 7.78 18.75 -12.28
N SER A 349 6.91 19.09 -11.33
CA SER A 349 7.22 19.90 -10.13
C SER A 349 7.49 19.07 -8.89
N ASP A 350 7.28 17.75 -8.95
CA ASP A 350 7.39 16.84 -7.82
C ASP A 350 8.21 15.62 -8.24
N THR A 351 9.46 15.56 -7.80
CA THR A 351 10.39 14.49 -8.20
C THR A 351 9.97 13.10 -7.71
N GLN A 352 9.10 13.01 -6.71
CA GLN A 352 8.48 11.75 -6.25
C GLN A 352 7.31 11.31 -7.13
N LYS A 353 7.12 11.95 -8.30
CA LYS A 353 6.05 11.68 -9.27
C LYS A 353 6.60 11.63 -10.70
N GLN A 354 7.85 11.22 -10.88
CA GLN A 354 8.54 11.34 -12.17
C GLN A 354 9.17 10.03 -12.65
N THR A 355 9.57 9.14 -11.75
CA THR A 355 10.36 7.96 -12.09
C THR A 355 9.54 6.68 -12.12
N HIS A 356 10.11 5.62 -12.71
CA HIS A 356 9.54 4.28 -12.67
C HIS A 356 9.34 3.76 -11.24
N ARG A 357 10.29 4.06 -10.34
CA ARG A 357 10.19 3.68 -8.93
C ARG A 357 9.00 4.35 -8.25
N ASP A 358 8.79 5.64 -8.51
CA ASP A 358 7.67 6.40 -7.93
C ASP A 358 6.32 5.81 -8.35
N LEU A 359 6.19 5.47 -9.64
CA LEU A 359 5.02 4.80 -10.18
C LEU A 359 4.77 3.47 -9.45
N LEU A 360 5.78 2.60 -9.36
CA LEU A 360 5.65 1.31 -8.68
C LEU A 360 5.26 1.47 -7.21
N VAL A 361 5.96 2.33 -6.46
CA VAL A 361 5.68 2.58 -5.05
C VAL A 361 4.24 3.06 -4.85
N SER A 362 3.77 4.02 -5.67
CA SER A 362 2.41 4.55 -5.55
C SER A 362 1.33 3.50 -5.86
N LEU A 363 1.53 2.68 -6.90
CA LEU A 363 0.59 1.60 -7.25
C LEU A 363 0.58 0.49 -6.19
N VAL A 364 1.75 0.11 -5.66
CA VAL A 364 1.87 -0.87 -4.57
C VAL A 364 1.16 -0.38 -3.31
N VAL A 365 1.30 0.90 -2.93
CA VAL A 365 0.62 1.43 -1.74
C VAL A 365 -0.91 1.48 -1.91
N GLN A 366 -1.40 1.64 -3.14
CA GLN A 366 -2.85 1.64 -3.41
C GLN A 366 -3.44 0.22 -3.49
N LEU A 367 -2.74 -0.73 -4.10
CA LEU A 367 -3.25 -2.09 -4.37
C LEU A 367 -2.72 -3.15 -3.40
N GLY A 368 -1.69 -2.85 -2.61
CA GLY A 368 -1.00 -3.77 -1.71
C GLY A 368 -1.65 -3.97 -0.34
N GLN A 369 -2.80 -3.33 -0.08
CA GLN A 369 -3.55 -3.52 1.17
C GLN A 369 -4.16 -4.92 1.29
N GLY A 370 -4.49 -5.55 0.16
CA GLY A 370 -5.01 -6.91 0.09
C GLY A 370 -3.90 -7.97 0.08
N GLU A 371 -4.27 -9.20 0.45
CA GLU A 371 -3.39 -10.36 0.28
C GLU A 371 -3.35 -10.76 -1.22
N PRO A 372 -2.20 -11.24 -1.73
CA PRO A 372 -0.94 -11.54 -1.02
C PRO A 372 -0.01 -10.34 -0.81
N GLY A 373 -0.34 -9.16 -1.36
CA GLY A 373 0.51 -7.97 -1.34
C GLY A 373 0.88 -7.51 0.07
N LEU A 374 -0.08 -7.53 1.00
CA LEU A 374 0.14 -7.12 2.39
C LEU A 374 1.21 -7.98 3.07
N SER A 375 1.18 -9.30 2.88
CA SER A 375 2.17 -10.21 3.45
C SER A 375 3.58 -9.97 2.90
N MET A 376 3.71 -9.74 1.58
CA MET A 376 5.00 -9.44 0.96
C MET A 376 5.56 -8.10 1.46
N LEU A 377 4.71 -7.09 1.60
CA LEU A 377 5.08 -5.78 2.15
C LEU A 377 5.53 -5.87 3.61
N ARG A 378 4.85 -6.69 4.43
CA ARG A 378 5.27 -6.95 5.81
C ARG A 378 6.63 -7.63 5.88
N GLN A 379 6.85 -8.63 5.05
CA GLN A 379 8.15 -9.32 5.00
C GLN A 379 9.27 -8.33 4.65
N ALA A 380 9.06 -7.48 3.65
CA ALA A 380 10.02 -6.44 3.29
C ALA A 380 10.25 -5.43 4.43
N TYR A 381 9.19 -5.04 5.13
CA TYR A 381 9.24 -4.11 6.25
C TYR A 381 9.95 -4.68 7.50
N GLN A 382 9.93 -6.00 7.68
CA GLN A 382 10.51 -6.68 8.85
C GLN A 382 12.00 -7.02 8.72
N ARG A 383 12.64 -6.74 7.58
CA ARG A 383 14.09 -6.97 7.38
C ARG A 383 14.94 -6.20 8.41
N THR A 384 16.10 -6.76 8.75
CA THR A 384 17.00 -6.33 9.85
C THR A 384 17.47 -4.86 9.76
N GLU A 385 17.31 -4.20 8.61
CA GLU A 385 17.66 -2.79 8.37
C GLU A 385 16.51 -1.93 7.79
N ARG A 386 15.31 -2.52 7.59
CA ARG A 386 14.17 -1.86 6.93
C ARG A 386 14.56 -1.08 5.67
N ARG A 387 15.49 -1.63 4.87
CA ARG A 387 15.90 -1.01 3.60
C ARG A 387 14.73 -1.02 2.63
N LEU A 388 14.51 0.11 1.96
CA LEU A 388 13.45 0.24 0.97
C LEU A 388 13.54 -0.83 -0.12
N PRO A 389 12.43 -1.46 -0.55
CA PRO A 389 12.43 -2.47 -1.60
C PRO A 389 13.02 -1.95 -2.90
N GLY A 390 13.75 -2.80 -3.63
CA GLY A 390 14.23 -2.49 -4.98
C GLY A 390 13.09 -2.41 -6.00
N SER A 391 13.34 -1.87 -7.21
CA SER A 391 12.32 -1.79 -8.26
C SER A 391 11.77 -3.17 -8.65
N ASP A 392 12.63 -4.18 -8.77
CA ASP A 392 12.21 -5.55 -9.12
C ASP A 392 11.33 -6.18 -8.03
N GLU A 393 11.61 -5.88 -6.76
CA GLU A 393 10.79 -6.35 -5.65
C GLU A 393 9.43 -5.65 -5.61
N LEU A 394 9.40 -4.33 -5.77
CA LEU A 394 8.15 -3.57 -5.86
C LEU A 394 7.29 -4.05 -7.02
N GLN A 395 7.92 -4.37 -8.16
CA GLN A 395 7.25 -4.91 -9.33
C GLN A 395 6.63 -6.29 -9.05
N LYS A 396 7.34 -7.18 -8.37
CA LYS A 396 6.80 -8.48 -7.92
C LYS A 396 5.62 -8.32 -6.97
N ILE A 397 5.72 -7.40 -6.01
CA ILE A 397 4.63 -7.09 -5.08
C ILE A 397 3.42 -6.56 -5.86
N LEU A 398 3.62 -5.58 -6.74
CA LEU A 398 2.56 -4.99 -7.55
C LEU A 398 1.83 -6.03 -8.40
N TRP A 399 2.58 -6.90 -9.09
CA TRP A 399 1.98 -7.94 -9.91
C TRP A 399 1.17 -8.93 -9.09
N SER A 400 1.69 -9.34 -7.94
CA SER A 400 1.00 -10.26 -7.03
C SER A 400 -0.28 -9.62 -6.44
N SER A 401 -0.23 -8.33 -6.13
CA SER A 401 -1.40 -7.55 -5.72
C SER A 401 -2.45 -7.46 -6.81
N ILE A 402 -2.05 -7.12 -8.05
CA ILE A 402 -2.99 -7.00 -9.17
C ILE A 402 -3.63 -8.34 -9.52
N ALA A 403 -2.86 -9.44 -9.47
CA ALA A 403 -3.37 -10.78 -9.79
C ALA A 403 -4.48 -11.25 -8.82
N ALA A 404 -4.59 -10.66 -7.63
CA ALA A 404 -5.64 -10.98 -6.66
C ALA A 404 -7.01 -10.35 -6.99
N TYR A 405 -7.08 -9.41 -7.95
CA TYR A 405 -8.32 -8.75 -8.37
C TYR A 405 -8.88 -9.36 -9.66
N ASN A 406 -10.21 -9.32 -9.82
CA ASN A 406 -10.88 -9.72 -11.07
C ASN A 406 -10.58 -8.75 -12.21
N SER A 407 -10.52 -7.46 -11.90
CA SER A 407 -10.18 -6.38 -12.85
C SER A 407 -9.50 -5.24 -12.10
N VAL A 408 -8.50 -4.61 -12.72
CA VAL A 408 -7.82 -3.43 -12.16
C VAL A 408 -7.78 -2.30 -13.17
N TYR A 409 -8.26 -1.12 -12.76
CA TYR A 409 -8.21 0.11 -13.54
C TYR A 409 -7.08 1.02 -13.06
N VAL A 410 -6.12 1.31 -13.94
CA VAL A 410 -5.00 2.20 -13.66
C VAL A 410 -5.14 3.47 -14.48
N HIS A 411 -5.07 4.64 -13.81
CA HIS A 411 -5.13 5.94 -14.49
C HIS A 411 -3.77 6.64 -14.35
N LEU A 412 -3.14 6.96 -15.46
CA LEU A 412 -1.85 7.65 -15.53
C LEU A 412 -2.06 9.03 -16.17
N ASP A 413 -2.06 10.09 -15.36
CA ASP A 413 -2.21 11.45 -15.85
C ASP A 413 -0.86 12.09 -16.19
N ALA A 414 -0.84 12.88 -17.26
CA ALA A 414 0.28 13.74 -17.66
C ALA A 414 1.62 13.00 -17.88
N LEU A 415 1.60 11.82 -18.51
CA LEU A 415 2.81 11.01 -18.74
C LEU A 415 3.94 11.76 -19.46
N ASP A 416 3.63 12.79 -20.24
CA ASP A 416 4.64 13.65 -20.87
C ASP A 416 5.41 14.57 -19.90
N GLU A 417 4.97 14.69 -18.64
CA GLU A 417 5.72 15.35 -17.57
C GLU A 417 6.78 14.43 -16.94
N CYS A 418 6.82 13.16 -17.32
CA CYS A 418 7.94 12.26 -17.01
C CYS A 418 9.21 12.73 -17.77
N PRO A 419 10.35 12.91 -17.07
CA PRO A 419 11.59 13.37 -17.69
C PRO A 419 12.10 12.46 -18.81
N GLU A 420 12.49 13.05 -19.94
CA GLU A 420 13.11 12.31 -21.06
C GLU A 420 14.58 11.96 -20.81
N GLY A 421 15.26 12.70 -19.93
CA GLY A 421 16.69 12.54 -19.64
C GLY A 421 17.03 11.16 -19.06
N ASP A 422 18.23 10.67 -19.37
CA ASP A 422 18.82 9.43 -18.82
C ASP A 422 17.97 8.16 -18.99
N GLY A 423 17.03 8.13 -19.94
CA GLY A 423 16.18 6.97 -20.21
C GLY A 423 15.00 6.80 -19.23
N VAL A 424 14.75 7.78 -18.35
CA VAL A 424 13.75 7.66 -17.28
C VAL A 424 12.35 7.39 -17.85
N ARG A 425 11.88 8.19 -18.80
CA ARG A 425 10.57 7.98 -19.44
C ARG A 425 10.51 6.66 -20.21
N GLN A 426 11.60 6.24 -20.85
CA GLN A 426 11.64 4.96 -21.57
C GLN A 426 11.46 3.77 -20.62
N ILE A 427 12.02 3.83 -19.41
CA ILE A 427 11.81 2.80 -18.37
C ILE A 427 10.33 2.77 -17.93
N VAL A 428 9.71 3.94 -17.70
CA VAL A 428 8.28 4.03 -17.37
C VAL A 428 7.41 3.45 -18.48
N LEU A 429 7.67 3.82 -19.74
CA LEU A 429 6.96 3.32 -20.91
C LEU A 429 7.08 1.79 -21.03
N SER A 430 8.29 1.25 -20.85
CA SER A 430 8.54 -0.20 -20.86
C SER A 430 7.79 -0.93 -19.74
N SER A 431 7.66 -0.30 -18.57
CA SER A 431 6.91 -0.86 -17.43
C SER A 431 5.41 -0.94 -17.70
N VAL A 432 4.84 0.09 -18.36
CA VAL A 432 3.42 0.08 -18.79
C VAL A 432 3.15 -1.05 -19.79
N GLU A 433 4.06 -1.28 -20.74
CA GLU A 433 3.98 -2.39 -21.68
C GLU A 433 4.02 -3.75 -20.96
N GLN A 434 4.99 -3.93 -20.05
CA GLN A 434 5.10 -5.14 -19.24
C GLN A 434 3.85 -5.42 -18.39
N LEU A 435 3.21 -4.39 -17.83
CA LEU A 435 1.96 -4.54 -17.10
C LEU A 435 0.84 -5.08 -18.01
N LEU A 436 0.72 -4.58 -19.23
CA LEU A 436 -0.30 -5.03 -20.19
C LEU A 436 -0.03 -6.45 -20.70
N ASP A 437 1.23 -6.81 -20.91
CA ASP A 437 1.61 -8.14 -21.39
C ASP A 437 1.45 -9.23 -20.33
N GLN A 438 1.86 -8.95 -19.09
CA GLN A 438 1.89 -9.95 -18.02
C GLN A 438 0.53 -10.13 -17.33
N LEU A 439 -0.32 -9.10 -17.29
CA LEU A 439 -1.53 -9.09 -16.46
C LEU A 439 -2.80 -8.82 -17.28
N PRO A 440 -3.54 -9.85 -17.72
CA PRO A 440 -4.70 -9.69 -18.61
C PRO A 440 -5.88 -8.96 -17.96
N ASN A 441 -5.94 -8.90 -16.63
CA ASN A 441 -6.98 -8.23 -15.85
C ASN A 441 -6.75 -6.71 -15.67
N VAL A 442 -5.66 -6.15 -16.23
CA VAL A 442 -5.36 -4.71 -16.16
C VAL A 442 -5.93 -3.94 -17.36
N ARG A 443 -6.51 -2.77 -17.05
CA ARG A 443 -6.92 -1.73 -18.00
C ARG A 443 -6.27 -0.41 -17.62
N ILE A 444 -5.64 0.27 -18.57
CA ILE A 444 -4.88 1.51 -18.34
C ILE A 444 -5.46 2.65 -19.18
N LEU A 445 -5.73 3.78 -18.54
CA LEU A 445 -6.02 5.05 -19.21
C LEU A 445 -4.82 5.97 -19.02
N VAL A 446 -4.27 6.47 -20.11
CA VAL A 446 -3.12 7.38 -20.09
C VAL A 446 -3.53 8.72 -20.68
N THR A 447 -3.17 9.82 -20.01
CA THR A 447 -3.22 11.15 -20.63
C THR A 447 -1.81 11.68 -20.88
N SER A 448 -1.60 12.30 -22.03
CA SER A 448 -0.34 13.00 -22.32
C SER A 448 -0.43 13.99 -23.47
N ARG A 449 0.63 14.76 -23.72
CA ARG A 449 0.88 15.37 -25.03
C ARG A 449 1.25 14.31 -26.07
N ASP A 450 1.08 14.70 -27.33
CA ASP A 450 1.52 13.93 -28.49
C ASP A 450 3.03 14.09 -28.69
N VAL A 451 3.82 13.32 -27.96
CA VAL A 451 5.29 13.30 -28.05
C VAL A 451 5.76 12.01 -28.74
N PRO A 452 6.88 12.03 -29.50
CA PRO A 452 7.25 10.94 -30.40
C PRO A 452 7.41 9.57 -29.75
N ASP A 453 8.05 9.52 -28.57
CA ASP A 453 8.31 8.28 -27.84
C ASP A 453 7.05 7.68 -27.20
N VAL A 454 6.19 8.51 -26.58
CA VAL A 454 4.87 8.07 -26.11
C VAL A 454 4.02 7.58 -27.28
N ARG A 455 4.02 8.29 -28.41
CA ARG A 455 3.28 7.87 -29.61
C ARG A 455 3.77 6.51 -30.12
N SER A 456 5.08 6.28 -30.17
CA SER A 456 5.65 4.99 -30.58
C SER A 456 5.10 3.87 -29.70
N LEU A 457 5.20 4.01 -28.37
CA LEU A 457 4.66 3.02 -27.44
C LEU A 457 3.18 2.77 -27.66
N MET A 458 2.37 3.82 -27.78
CA MET A 458 0.91 3.69 -27.91
C MET A 458 0.53 2.95 -29.21
N GLN A 459 1.34 3.07 -30.26
CA GLN A 459 1.15 2.31 -31.49
C GLN A 459 1.58 0.85 -31.31
N ASP A 460 2.74 0.61 -30.69
CA ASP A 460 3.28 -0.73 -30.46
C ASP A 460 2.36 -1.56 -29.53
N ALA A 461 1.85 -0.94 -28.47
CA ALA A 461 0.90 -1.53 -27.52
C ALA A 461 -0.57 -1.56 -28.01
N SER A 462 -0.84 -1.17 -29.26
CA SER A 462 -2.18 -1.16 -29.87
C SER A 462 -3.23 -0.38 -29.06
N ALA A 463 -2.86 0.80 -28.55
CA ALA A 463 -3.75 1.67 -27.77
C ALA A 463 -4.90 2.24 -28.62
N ASP A 464 -6.07 2.39 -28.00
CA ASP A 464 -7.14 3.21 -28.59
C ASP A 464 -6.77 4.70 -28.50
N LEU A 465 -6.69 5.34 -29.67
CA LEU A 465 -6.24 6.73 -29.80
C LEU A 465 -7.40 7.71 -29.68
N MET A 466 -7.38 8.57 -28.66
CA MET A 466 -8.43 9.55 -28.41
C MET A 466 -7.88 11.00 -28.38
N PRO A 467 -7.79 11.67 -29.55
CA PRO A 467 -7.30 13.04 -29.63
C PRO A 467 -8.31 14.06 -29.10
N ILE A 468 -7.85 14.97 -28.25
CA ILE A 468 -8.60 16.16 -27.82
C ILE A 468 -8.45 17.23 -28.90
N THR A 469 -9.51 17.44 -29.68
CA THR A 469 -9.53 18.49 -30.71
C THR A 469 -10.19 19.75 -30.19
N ALA A 470 -9.81 20.93 -30.70
CA ALA A 470 -10.42 22.20 -30.32
C ALA A 470 -11.96 22.16 -30.42
N ARG A 471 -12.49 21.61 -31.53
CA ARG A 471 -13.93 21.46 -31.76
C ARG A 471 -14.65 20.68 -30.66
N THR A 472 -13.99 19.71 -30.04
CA THR A 472 -14.57 18.88 -28.98
C THR A 472 -14.72 19.66 -27.67
N ILE A 473 -13.79 20.58 -27.39
CA ILE A 473 -13.70 21.29 -26.11
C ILE A 473 -14.09 22.77 -26.18
N ASP A 474 -14.30 23.35 -27.36
CA ASP A 474 -14.69 24.76 -27.50
C ASP A 474 -16.01 25.07 -26.78
N ALA A 475 -16.94 24.10 -26.72
CA ALA A 475 -18.17 24.20 -25.94
C ALA A 475 -17.89 24.25 -24.42
N ASP A 476 -16.96 23.42 -23.94
CA ASP A 476 -16.54 23.41 -22.54
C ASP A 476 -15.78 24.70 -22.18
N ILE A 477 -14.94 25.22 -23.09
CA ILE A 477 -14.23 26.50 -22.93
C ILE A 477 -15.21 27.67 -22.86
N HIS A 478 -16.20 27.71 -23.75
CA HIS A 478 -17.23 28.74 -23.70
C HIS A 478 -17.97 28.70 -22.36
N ARG A 479 -18.34 27.51 -21.86
CA ARG A 479 -18.97 27.36 -20.55
C ARG A 479 -18.07 27.86 -19.43
N TYR A 480 -16.79 27.49 -19.45
CA TYR A 480 -15.79 27.97 -18.50
C TYR A 480 -15.71 29.50 -18.47
N ILE A 481 -15.65 30.17 -19.62
CA ILE A 481 -15.62 31.65 -19.70
C ILE A 481 -16.86 32.26 -19.06
N LEU A 482 -18.06 31.76 -19.40
CA LEU A 482 -19.32 32.25 -18.85
C LEU A 482 -19.36 32.16 -17.33
N THR A 483 -19.03 30.97 -16.80
CA THR A 483 -19.02 30.72 -15.37
C THR A 483 -18.02 31.63 -14.67
N TYR A 484 -16.80 31.74 -15.21
CA TYR A 484 -15.74 32.55 -14.63
C TYR A 484 -16.09 34.05 -14.60
N VAL A 485 -16.58 34.61 -15.71
CA VAL A 485 -17.00 36.02 -15.79
C VAL A 485 -18.16 36.32 -14.82
N SER A 486 -19.06 35.35 -14.62
CA SER A 486 -20.19 35.49 -13.71
C SER A 486 -19.79 35.43 -12.22
N ARG A 487 -18.81 34.58 -11.87
CA ARG A 487 -18.31 34.42 -10.49
C ARG A 487 -17.42 35.59 -10.05
N ASP A 488 -16.65 36.17 -10.96
CA ASP A 488 -15.74 37.26 -10.60
C ASP A 488 -16.47 38.57 -10.27
N SER A 489 -16.19 39.13 -9.09
CA SER A 489 -16.85 40.33 -8.57
C SER A 489 -16.67 41.60 -9.40
N ARG A 490 -15.62 41.69 -10.22
CA ARG A 490 -15.32 42.86 -11.08
C ARG A 490 -15.83 42.65 -12.50
N LEU A 491 -15.60 41.46 -13.07
CA LEU A 491 -16.03 41.14 -14.43
C LEU A 491 -17.56 41.01 -14.53
N SER A 492 -18.23 40.48 -13.51
CA SER A 492 -19.70 40.38 -13.46
C SER A 492 -20.40 41.75 -13.49
N ARG A 493 -19.74 42.81 -13.02
CA ARG A 493 -20.26 44.20 -13.00
C ARG A 493 -20.08 44.95 -14.32
N LEU A 494 -19.42 44.34 -15.31
CA LEU A 494 -19.29 44.93 -16.64
C LEU A 494 -20.65 44.97 -17.36
N ASP A 495 -20.82 45.95 -18.24
CA ASP A 495 -22.03 46.07 -19.03
C ASP A 495 -22.23 44.82 -19.92
N PRO A 496 -23.49 44.45 -20.26
CA PRO A 496 -23.76 43.24 -21.03
C PRO A 496 -23.02 43.19 -22.38
N ALA A 497 -22.80 44.35 -23.04
CA ALA A 497 -22.08 44.39 -24.30
C ALA A 497 -20.57 44.17 -24.14
N ALA A 498 -19.98 44.64 -23.03
CA ALA A 498 -18.59 44.32 -22.68
C ALA A 498 -18.41 42.84 -22.33
N ARG A 499 -19.35 42.22 -21.61
CA ARG A 499 -19.30 40.78 -21.28
C ARG A 499 -19.42 39.91 -22.53
N ALA A 500 -20.40 40.16 -23.38
CA ALA A 500 -20.54 39.48 -24.67
C ALA A 500 -19.28 39.63 -25.53
N LEU A 501 -18.66 40.82 -25.56
CA LEU A 501 -17.41 41.02 -26.30
C LEU A 501 -16.24 40.18 -25.76
N ILE A 502 -16.12 40.04 -24.43
CA ILE A 502 -15.10 39.17 -23.81
C ILE A 502 -15.38 37.71 -24.17
N GLU A 503 -16.63 37.28 -24.01
CA GLU A 503 -17.09 35.91 -24.30
C GLU A 503 -16.81 35.52 -25.76
N ASP A 504 -17.25 36.33 -26.72
CA ASP A 504 -17.08 36.07 -28.15
C ASP A 504 -15.59 36.06 -28.52
N THR A 505 -14.83 37.07 -28.08
CA THR A 505 -13.42 37.22 -28.45
C THR A 505 -12.55 36.11 -27.89
N LEU A 506 -12.74 35.75 -26.62
CA LEU A 506 -11.96 34.70 -25.98
C LEU A 506 -12.36 33.33 -26.51
N SER A 507 -13.65 33.07 -26.77
CA SER A 507 -14.11 31.80 -27.34
C SER A 507 -13.58 31.59 -28.77
N GLU A 508 -13.60 32.61 -29.63
CA GLU A 508 -13.03 32.52 -31.00
C GLU A 508 -11.52 32.26 -31.00
N ARG A 509 -10.79 32.81 -30.02
CA ARG A 509 -9.32 32.80 -30.00
C ARG A 509 -8.72 31.75 -29.08
N ALA A 510 -9.53 31.06 -28.28
CA ALA A 510 -9.06 30.05 -27.35
C ALA A 510 -8.36 28.89 -28.07
N ASP A 511 -8.82 28.54 -29.27
CA ASP A 511 -8.29 27.44 -30.08
C ASP A 511 -8.13 26.16 -29.22
N GLY A 512 -9.09 25.80 -28.37
CA GLY A 512 -8.93 24.64 -27.49
C GLY A 512 -7.89 24.75 -26.35
N MET A 513 -7.54 25.96 -25.88
CA MET A 513 -6.62 26.16 -24.74
C MET A 513 -7.28 26.86 -23.55
N PHE A 514 -7.73 26.10 -22.55
CA PHE A 514 -8.21 26.66 -21.27
C PHE A 514 -7.15 27.52 -20.59
N ARG A 515 -5.88 27.11 -20.63
CA ARG A 515 -4.78 27.84 -19.99
C ARG A 515 -4.59 29.24 -20.57
N TRP A 516 -4.68 29.38 -21.89
CA TRP A 516 -4.59 30.69 -22.54
C TRP A 516 -5.75 31.60 -22.10
N VAL A 517 -6.98 31.06 -22.10
CA VAL A 517 -8.19 31.77 -21.67
C VAL A 517 -8.07 32.25 -20.22
N TYR A 518 -7.67 31.36 -19.31
CA TYR A 518 -7.44 31.70 -17.90
C TYR A 518 -6.45 32.86 -17.75
N CYS A 519 -5.28 32.79 -18.41
CA CYS A 519 -4.29 33.86 -18.36
C CYS A 519 -4.85 35.20 -18.89
N GLN A 520 -5.66 35.18 -19.96
CA GLN A 520 -6.27 36.42 -20.46
C GLN A 520 -7.30 36.98 -19.47
N LEU A 521 -8.12 36.14 -18.84
CA LEU A 521 -9.11 36.56 -17.85
C LEU A 521 -8.44 37.15 -16.60
N GLU A 522 -7.38 36.54 -16.07
CA GLU A 522 -6.59 37.10 -14.96
C GLU A 522 -6.01 38.48 -15.31
N GLN A 523 -5.46 38.65 -16.51
CA GLN A 523 -4.97 39.95 -16.97
C GLN A 523 -6.10 40.98 -17.08
N LEU A 524 -7.28 40.58 -17.58
CA LEU A 524 -8.46 41.45 -17.65
C LEU A 524 -8.91 41.95 -16.28
N LYS A 525 -8.78 41.13 -15.22
CA LYS A 525 -9.03 41.57 -13.83
C LYS A 525 -8.09 42.69 -13.41
N MET A 526 -6.84 42.70 -13.86
CA MET A 526 -5.84 43.70 -13.43
C MET A 526 -6.05 45.09 -14.06
N PHE A 527 -6.88 45.22 -15.10
CA PHE A 527 -7.11 46.52 -15.74
C PHE A 527 -7.85 47.50 -14.83
N LYS A 528 -7.36 48.74 -14.78
CA LYS A 528 -7.93 49.82 -13.95
C LYS A 528 -9.16 50.51 -14.56
N SER A 529 -9.39 50.35 -15.88
CA SER A 529 -10.46 51.03 -16.61
C SER A 529 -11.51 50.06 -17.15
N THR A 530 -12.78 50.32 -16.85
CA THR A 530 -13.95 49.57 -17.34
C THR A 530 -14.57 50.16 -18.61
N ARG A 531 -13.91 51.15 -19.25
CA ARG A 531 -14.43 51.78 -20.47
C ARG A 531 -14.36 50.81 -21.66
N LEU A 532 -15.47 50.70 -22.39
CA LEU A 532 -15.62 49.82 -23.56
C LEU A 532 -14.55 50.03 -24.65
N SER A 533 -14.08 51.27 -24.86
CA SER A 533 -12.99 51.57 -25.80
C SER A 533 -11.63 51.04 -25.33
N SER A 534 -11.33 51.17 -24.04
CA SER A 534 -10.12 50.63 -23.42
C SER A 534 -10.13 49.10 -23.41
N LEU A 535 -11.30 48.50 -23.12
CA LEU A 535 -11.49 47.04 -23.16
C LEU A 535 -11.31 46.50 -24.58
N ARG A 536 -11.89 47.14 -25.60
CA ARG A 536 -11.66 46.77 -27.02
C ARG A 536 -10.18 46.82 -27.38
N ALA A 537 -9.47 47.88 -26.98
CA ALA A 537 -8.03 47.99 -27.24
C ALA A 537 -7.25 46.85 -26.55
N ALA A 538 -7.59 46.52 -25.30
CA ALA A 538 -6.96 45.43 -24.55
C ALA A 538 -7.24 44.04 -25.19
N LEU A 539 -8.48 43.77 -25.60
CA LEU A 539 -8.88 42.54 -26.29
C LEU A 539 -8.23 42.42 -27.69
N HIS A 540 -8.03 43.54 -28.40
CA HIS A 540 -7.29 43.54 -29.66
C HIS A 540 -5.79 43.26 -29.47
N ALA A 541 -5.20 43.71 -28.36
CA ALA A 541 -3.79 43.54 -28.03
C ALA A 541 -3.47 42.19 -27.33
N LEU A 542 -4.42 41.24 -27.28
CA LEU A 542 -4.16 39.92 -26.69
C LEU A 542 -3.13 39.14 -27.52
N PRO A 543 -2.15 38.47 -26.87
CA PRO A 543 -1.21 37.57 -27.52
C PRO A 543 -1.94 36.45 -28.26
N LYS A 544 -1.44 36.09 -29.43
CA LYS A 544 -2.00 35.01 -30.25
C LYS A 544 -1.59 33.61 -29.79
N THR A 545 -0.53 33.52 -28.98
CA THR A 545 0.05 32.26 -28.52
C THR A 545 0.22 32.26 -27.00
N LEU A 546 0.41 31.08 -26.44
CA LEU A 546 0.72 30.91 -25.02
C LEU A 546 2.09 31.55 -24.67
N ASP A 547 3.11 31.36 -25.51
CA ASP A 547 4.43 31.98 -25.37
C ASP A 547 4.36 33.51 -25.32
N GLY A 548 3.62 34.15 -26.25
CA GLY A 548 3.42 35.59 -26.21
C GLY A 548 2.63 36.07 -24.97
N THR A 549 1.86 35.17 -24.35
CA THR A 549 1.21 35.46 -23.06
C THR A 549 2.24 35.48 -21.93
N TYR A 550 3.15 34.52 -21.89
CA TYR A 550 4.23 34.49 -20.90
C TYR A 550 5.21 35.65 -21.07
N GLU A 551 5.59 35.97 -22.31
CA GLU A 551 6.44 37.14 -22.61
C GLU A 551 5.83 38.42 -22.04
N ARG A 552 4.55 38.69 -22.34
CA ARG A 552 3.84 39.87 -21.84
C ARG A 552 3.73 39.89 -20.32
N MET A 553 3.48 38.73 -19.69
CA MET A 553 3.38 38.64 -18.23
C MET A 553 4.72 38.93 -17.55
N LEU A 554 5.84 38.40 -18.08
CA LEU A 554 7.18 38.68 -17.55
C LEU A 554 7.60 40.13 -17.80
N ASP A 555 7.26 40.72 -18.95
CA ASP A 555 7.60 42.12 -19.29
C ASP A 555 6.85 43.12 -18.40
N ASN A 556 5.65 42.76 -17.93
CA ASN A 556 4.85 43.56 -17.00
C ASN A 556 5.40 43.57 -15.56
N ILE A 557 6.40 42.74 -15.21
CA ILE A 557 7.05 42.78 -13.89
C ILE A 557 7.90 44.04 -13.80
N ASN A 558 7.66 44.86 -12.75
CA ASN A 558 8.39 46.11 -12.55
C ASN A 558 9.90 45.85 -12.47
N GLU A 559 10.70 46.78 -12.98
CA GLU A 559 12.16 46.63 -13.02
C GLU A 559 12.80 46.39 -11.64
N ALA A 560 12.25 47.00 -10.58
CA ALA A 560 12.70 46.80 -9.20
C ALA A 560 12.45 45.37 -8.68
N ASP A 561 11.39 44.70 -9.15
CA ASP A 561 10.96 43.39 -8.68
C ASP A 561 11.57 42.24 -9.49
N ARG A 562 12.30 42.54 -10.57
CA ARG A 562 12.79 41.51 -11.52
C ARG A 562 13.76 40.52 -10.91
N SER A 563 14.71 40.99 -10.09
CA SER A 563 15.67 40.12 -9.41
C SER A 563 14.96 39.17 -8.46
N TYR A 564 14.01 39.70 -7.69
CA TYR A 564 13.17 38.94 -6.76
C TYR A 564 12.33 37.89 -7.49
N ALA A 565 11.62 38.29 -8.55
CA ALA A 565 10.84 37.39 -9.38
C ALA A 565 11.69 36.28 -10.02
N PHE A 566 12.91 36.61 -10.45
CA PHE A 566 13.82 35.62 -11.04
C PHE A 566 14.25 34.57 -10.02
N THR A 567 14.65 34.97 -8.81
CA THR A 567 14.98 34.04 -7.72
C THR A 567 13.83 33.07 -7.44
N LEU A 568 12.61 33.59 -7.29
CA LEU A 568 11.43 32.78 -7.04
C LEU A 568 11.12 31.80 -8.17
N LEU A 569 11.21 32.24 -9.43
CA LEU A 569 10.99 31.39 -10.60
C LEU A 569 12.03 30.26 -10.68
N ARG A 570 13.29 30.49 -10.28
CA ARG A 570 14.33 29.45 -10.22
C ARG A 570 13.95 28.35 -9.22
N TRP A 571 13.57 28.74 -8.00
CA TRP A 571 13.12 27.82 -6.98
C TRP A 571 11.86 27.06 -7.40
N LEU A 572 10.84 27.75 -7.93
CA LEU A 572 9.60 27.11 -8.38
C LEU A 572 9.79 26.16 -9.57
N ALA A 573 10.79 26.38 -10.41
CA ALA A 573 11.08 25.54 -11.58
C ALA A 573 11.91 24.30 -11.25
N TYR A 574 12.83 24.38 -10.28
CA TYR A 574 13.85 23.34 -10.03
C TYR A 574 13.86 22.75 -8.62
N ALA A 575 13.02 23.23 -7.71
CA ALA A 575 12.82 22.61 -6.41
C ALA A 575 12.43 21.13 -6.58
N GLN A 576 13.06 20.25 -5.79
CA GLN A 576 12.84 18.80 -5.76
C GLN A 576 11.41 18.47 -5.31
N SER A 577 10.87 19.28 -4.40
CA SER A 577 9.48 19.21 -3.97
C SER A 577 8.87 20.62 -3.86
N PRO A 578 7.55 20.75 -4.04
CA PRO A 578 6.83 22.00 -3.85
C PRO A 578 7.11 22.63 -2.49
N LEU A 579 7.63 23.86 -2.50
CA LEU A 579 7.99 24.63 -1.32
C LEU A 579 6.73 25.18 -0.63
N SER A 580 6.76 25.27 0.69
CA SER A 580 5.78 26.05 1.46
C SER A 580 5.96 27.55 1.18
N LEU A 581 4.94 28.36 1.49
CA LEU A 581 5.06 29.82 1.41
C LEU A 581 6.20 30.35 2.30
N LEU A 582 6.41 29.74 3.46
CA LEU A 582 7.49 30.13 4.39
C LEU A 582 8.87 29.76 3.82
N GLU A 583 9.03 28.55 3.30
CA GLU A 583 10.27 28.10 2.65
C GLU A 583 10.61 28.97 1.43
N LEU A 584 9.62 29.34 0.63
CA LEU A 584 9.82 30.19 -0.55
C LEU A 584 10.19 31.63 -0.17
N ALA A 585 9.67 32.14 0.96
CA ALA A 585 10.06 33.44 1.51
C ALA A 585 11.49 33.43 2.09
N GLU A 586 11.90 32.34 2.74
CA GLU A 586 13.31 32.16 3.14
C GLU A 586 14.24 32.06 1.91
N ALA A 587 13.78 31.39 0.86
CA ALA A 587 14.56 31.22 -0.36
C ALA A 587 14.86 32.54 -1.09
N SER A 588 14.02 33.57 -0.89
CA SER A 588 14.11 34.85 -1.58
C SER A 588 15.11 35.83 -0.93
N ILE A 589 15.43 35.65 0.35
CA ILE A 589 16.40 36.47 1.10
C ILE A 589 17.85 35.97 0.98
N ILE A 590 18.09 34.93 0.16
CA ILE A 590 19.41 34.32 -0.01
C ILE A 590 20.10 34.92 -1.22
N ASP A 591 21.22 35.61 -1.00
CA ASP A 591 22.12 36.03 -2.07
C ASP A 591 23.29 35.04 -2.19
N THR A 592 23.40 34.42 -3.37
CA THR A 592 24.49 33.50 -3.69
C THR A 592 25.63 34.16 -4.46
N THR A 593 25.46 35.40 -4.92
CA THR A 593 26.41 36.12 -5.77
C THR A 593 27.54 36.74 -4.97
N ASP A 594 28.65 36.00 -4.84
CA ASP A 594 29.87 36.55 -4.24
C ASP A 594 30.73 37.29 -5.27
N THR A 595 30.86 38.60 -5.09
CA THR A 595 32.09 39.29 -5.45
C THR A 595 33.21 38.80 -4.53
N LEU A 596 33.89 37.70 -4.91
CA LEU A 596 35.21 37.26 -4.44
C LEU A 596 35.48 37.45 -2.93
N GLY A 597 35.07 36.50 -2.07
CA GLY A 597 35.79 36.23 -0.81
C GLY A 597 35.02 35.88 0.47
N VAL A 598 33.69 35.77 0.50
CA VAL A 598 32.90 35.42 1.72
C VAL A 598 31.78 34.43 1.35
N ASP A 599 31.20 33.69 2.31
CA ASP A 599 30.25 32.57 2.10
C ASP A 599 28.80 32.96 1.72
N GLY A 600 28.57 33.89 0.77
CA GLY A 600 27.24 34.43 0.47
C GLY A 600 26.57 35.11 1.68
N SER A 601 25.31 35.55 1.53
CA SER A 601 24.58 36.19 2.65
C SER A 601 23.10 35.86 2.69
N VAL A 602 22.53 35.87 3.89
CA VAL A 602 21.09 35.77 4.16
C VAL A 602 20.67 37.06 4.85
N ASP A 603 19.81 37.85 4.21
CA ASP A 603 19.30 39.11 4.78
C ASP A 603 17.93 38.89 5.41
N THR A 604 17.90 38.55 6.70
CA THR A 604 16.64 38.30 7.42
C THR A 604 15.75 39.53 7.53
N ASP A 605 16.31 40.74 7.38
CA ASP A 605 15.56 42.00 7.48
C ASP A 605 14.86 42.35 6.15
N ASP A 606 15.29 41.77 5.02
CA ASP A 606 14.67 41.93 3.69
C ASP A 606 13.59 40.88 3.39
N ARG A 607 13.10 40.18 4.42
CA ARG A 607 12.05 39.16 4.28
C ARG A 607 10.72 39.80 3.89
N GLY A 608 10.38 39.72 2.61
CA GLY A 608 9.14 40.26 2.04
C GLY A 608 7.88 39.55 2.51
N ASP A 609 6.72 40.22 2.37
CA ASP A 609 5.41 39.62 2.61
C ASP A 609 5.09 38.58 1.51
N TRP A 610 4.48 37.46 1.90
CA TRP A 610 4.10 36.39 0.97
C TRP A 610 3.02 36.88 0.00
N ALA A 611 2.19 37.84 0.40
CA ALA A 611 1.16 38.42 -0.46
C ALA A 611 1.78 39.19 -1.65
N ASP A 612 2.88 39.89 -1.42
CA ASP A 612 3.61 40.60 -2.47
C ASP A 612 4.27 39.62 -3.44
N THR A 613 4.82 38.53 -2.92
CA THR A 613 5.39 37.43 -3.71
C THR A 613 4.38 36.81 -4.68
N LEU A 614 3.16 36.50 -4.20
CA LEU A 614 2.07 35.97 -5.03
C LEU A 614 1.54 36.99 -6.05
N ASN A 615 1.57 38.28 -5.71
CA ASN A 615 1.15 39.34 -6.61
C ASN A 615 2.16 39.57 -7.74
N ILE A 616 3.47 39.52 -7.45
CA ILE A 616 4.54 39.68 -8.45
C ILE A 616 4.49 38.54 -9.48
N LEU A 617 4.27 37.30 -9.02
CA LEU A 617 4.18 36.11 -9.88
C LEU A 617 2.74 35.74 -10.25
N ALA A 618 1.79 36.68 -10.17
CA ALA A 618 0.39 36.42 -10.42
C ALA A 618 0.15 35.78 -11.80
N GLY A 619 -0.50 34.61 -11.80
CA GLY A 619 -0.76 33.80 -12.99
C GLY A 619 0.37 32.85 -13.39
N PHE A 620 1.57 32.95 -12.81
CA PHE A 620 2.63 31.94 -12.94
C PHE A 620 2.61 30.88 -11.85
N VAL A 621 1.96 31.15 -10.72
CA VAL A 621 1.93 30.25 -9.56
C VAL A 621 0.52 29.77 -9.22
N THR A 622 0.45 28.57 -8.64
CA THR A 622 -0.75 28.00 -7.98
C THR A 622 -0.40 27.68 -6.53
N ILE A 623 -1.41 27.81 -5.66
CA ILE A 623 -1.28 27.56 -4.22
C ILE A 623 -2.08 26.31 -3.87
N ASP A 624 -1.44 25.38 -3.21
CA ASP A 624 -2.01 24.13 -2.72
C ASP A 624 -2.25 24.23 -1.20
N GLY A 625 -3.46 23.94 -0.72
CA GLY A 625 -3.73 23.83 0.73
C GLY A 625 -4.74 24.81 1.33
N VAL A 626 -5.65 25.40 0.55
CA VAL A 626 -6.77 26.18 1.11
C VAL A 626 -8.05 25.35 1.04
N GLN A 627 -8.48 24.76 2.15
CA GLN A 627 -9.87 24.38 2.30
C GLN A 627 -10.67 25.68 2.45
N GLU A 628 -11.46 26.04 1.43
CA GLU A 628 -12.47 27.08 1.59
C GLU A 628 -13.59 26.50 2.47
N GLU A 629 -13.45 26.58 3.79
CA GLU A 629 -14.61 26.48 4.66
C GLU A 629 -15.49 27.70 4.38
N GLU A 630 -16.62 27.46 3.69
CA GLU A 630 -17.75 28.37 3.65
C GLU A 630 -18.21 28.59 5.10
N ASN A 631 -17.71 29.66 5.72
CA ASN A 631 -18.21 30.10 7.02
C ASN A 631 -19.66 30.56 6.85
N ASP A 632 -20.57 29.67 7.24
CA ASP A 632 -21.99 29.92 7.40
C ASP A 632 -22.19 31.18 8.27
N HIS A 633 -23.00 32.11 7.77
CA HIS A 633 -23.25 33.39 8.42
C HIS A 633 -23.95 33.21 9.77
N VAL A 634 -23.19 33.17 10.86
CA VAL A 634 -23.73 33.45 12.20
C VAL A 634 -23.88 34.96 12.34
N ILE A 635 -25.12 35.43 12.21
CA ILE A 635 -25.53 36.77 12.61
C ILE A 635 -25.38 36.84 14.13
N ASP A 636 -24.32 37.48 14.62
CA ASP A 636 -24.29 37.96 16.00
C ASP A 636 -24.73 39.42 16.03
N SER A 637 -25.68 39.68 16.92
CA SER A 637 -26.31 40.95 17.15
C SER A 637 -25.47 41.75 18.11
N ASP A 638 -24.46 42.47 17.61
CA ASP A 638 -24.03 43.72 18.24
C ASP A 638 -23.24 44.57 17.24
N GLY A 639 -23.70 45.80 17.06
CA GLY A 639 -23.20 46.71 16.05
C GLY A 639 -21.81 47.22 16.39
N ASP A 640 -20.79 46.73 15.67
CA ASP A 640 -19.55 47.46 15.50
C ASP A 640 -18.98 47.24 14.08
N PHE A 641 -19.02 48.30 13.27
CA PHE A 641 -18.50 48.31 11.90
C PHE A 641 -16.97 48.45 11.96
N ASN A 642 -16.26 47.33 11.98
CA ASN A 642 -14.82 47.31 11.70
C ASN A 642 -14.55 46.39 10.50
N VAL A 643 -14.30 47.00 9.34
CA VAL A 643 -13.92 46.34 8.09
C VAL A 643 -12.51 45.75 8.27
N LYS A 644 -12.41 44.57 8.89
CA LYS A 644 -11.25 43.70 8.73
C LYS A 644 -11.36 43.06 7.35
N ARG A 645 -10.55 43.54 6.40
CA ARG A 645 -10.21 42.77 5.19
C ARG A 645 -9.82 41.36 5.64
N ALA A 646 -10.46 40.35 5.07
CA ALA A 646 -10.20 38.95 5.33
C ALA A 646 -8.70 38.64 5.23
N SER A 647 -8.04 38.58 6.38
CA SER A 647 -6.74 37.97 6.55
C SER A 647 -6.96 36.45 6.40
N ARG A 648 -6.68 35.93 5.20
CA ARG A 648 -6.57 34.49 4.94
C ARG A 648 -5.54 33.93 5.91
N GLN A 649 -5.96 33.12 6.88
CA GLN A 649 -5.02 32.36 7.71
C GLN A 649 -4.35 31.34 6.80
N ILE A 650 -3.05 31.49 6.60
CA ILE A 650 -2.23 30.51 5.89
C ILE A 650 -2.07 29.32 6.82
N GLU A 651 -2.56 28.16 6.40
CA GLU A 651 -2.21 26.90 7.05
C GLU A 651 -0.74 26.57 6.75
N GLU A 652 -0.03 26.04 7.73
CA GLU A 652 1.40 25.67 7.69
C GLU A 652 1.74 24.72 6.51
N GLY A 653 0.73 24.01 5.98
CA GLY A 653 0.82 23.14 4.81
C GLY A 653 0.67 23.82 3.43
N THR A 654 0.53 25.15 3.37
CA THR A 654 0.28 25.86 2.10
C THR A 654 1.52 25.85 1.20
N ARG A 655 1.45 25.14 0.07
CA ARG A 655 2.57 24.97 -0.89
C ARG A 655 2.37 25.75 -2.18
N VAL A 656 3.46 26.21 -2.79
CA VAL A 656 3.45 26.99 -4.04
C VAL A 656 4.15 26.23 -5.14
N ARG A 657 3.56 26.23 -6.34
CA ARG A 657 4.13 25.62 -7.55
C ARG A 657 3.96 26.53 -8.75
N LEU A 658 4.74 26.26 -9.81
CA LEU A 658 4.40 26.78 -11.13
C LEU A 658 3.02 26.26 -11.55
N ALA A 659 2.19 27.18 -12.02
CA ALA A 659 0.81 26.92 -12.35
C ALA A 659 0.60 25.95 -13.53
N HIS A 660 1.63 25.75 -14.36
CA HIS A 660 1.61 24.79 -15.47
C HIS A 660 3.03 24.51 -15.99
N PHE A 661 3.29 23.28 -16.46
CA PHE A 661 4.61 22.86 -16.99
C PHE A 661 5.14 23.76 -18.11
N SER A 662 4.24 24.23 -18.98
CA SER A 662 4.60 25.10 -20.12
C SER A 662 5.25 26.43 -19.71
N VAL A 663 5.11 26.86 -18.45
CA VAL A 663 5.86 28.02 -17.93
C VAL A 663 7.35 27.69 -17.86
N LYS A 664 7.71 26.56 -17.23
CA LYS A 664 9.09 26.09 -17.15
C LYS A 664 9.69 25.86 -18.55
N GLU A 665 8.91 25.21 -19.43
CA GLU A 665 9.33 24.99 -20.82
C GLU A 665 9.64 26.30 -21.56
N TYR A 666 8.82 27.34 -21.37
CA TYR A 666 9.07 28.64 -21.98
C TYR A 666 10.34 29.31 -21.42
N LEU A 667 10.54 29.26 -20.09
CA LEU A 667 11.71 29.81 -19.41
C LEU A 667 13.02 29.12 -19.82
N GLU A 668 12.98 27.82 -20.11
CA GLU A 668 14.13 27.05 -20.61
C GLU A 668 14.34 27.17 -22.13
N SER A 669 13.30 27.58 -22.87
CA SER A 669 13.34 27.57 -24.33
C SER A 669 14.35 28.58 -24.90
N SER A 670 14.94 28.26 -26.05
CA SER A 670 15.73 29.23 -26.81
C SER A 670 14.88 30.40 -27.34
N ARG A 671 13.56 30.26 -27.38
CA ARG A 671 12.61 31.26 -27.89
C ARG A 671 12.60 32.52 -27.02
N ILE A 672 12.79 32.38 -25.70
CA ILE A 672 12.86 33.52 -24.78
C ILE A 672 14.08 34.42 -25.06
N LEU A 673 15.15 33.87 -25.66
CA LEU A 673 16.37 34.64 -25.96
C LEU A 673 16.16 35.70 -27.04
N GLU A 674 15.15 35.52 -27.90
CA GLU A 674 14.76 36.47 -28.95
C GLU A 674 13.80 37.56 -28.42
N SER A 675 13.33 37.44 -27.18
CA SER A 675 12.35 38.33 -26.55
C SER A 675 13.00 39.42 -25.68
N ASN A 676 12.20 40.40 -25.26
CA ASN A 676 12.64 41.43 -24.32
C ASN A 676 12.86 40.91 -22.88
N VAL A 677 12.37 39.70 -22.58
CA VAL A 677 12.41 39.08 -21.25
C VAL A 677 13.49 38.00 -21.13
N LYS A 678 14.47 37.99 -22.03
CA LYS A 678 15.63 37.06 -22.02
C LYS A 678 16.40 36.97 -20.69
N TYR A 679 16.27 37.99 -19.82
CA TYR A 679 16.83 37.98 -18.47
C TYR A 679 16.29 36.82 -17.62
N PHE A 680 15.05 36.38 -17.85
CA PHE A 680 14.41 35.29 -17.12
C PHE A 680 14.72 33.89 -17.71
N GLN A 681 15.65 33.79 -18.67
CA GLN A 681 16.01 32.50 -19.24
C GLN A 681 16.67 31.61 -18.18
N LEU A 682 16.20 30.36 -18.08
CA LEU A 682 16.70 29.37 -17.15
C LEU A 682 17.56 28.34 -17.87
N ASP A 683 18.73 28.04 -17.30
CA ASP A 683 19.61 26.96 -17.73
C ASP A 683 19.68 25.89 -16.64
N PRO A 684 19.23 24.64 -16.89
CA PRO A 684 19.13 23.62 -15.85
C PRO A 684 20.40 23.45 -15.02
N PHE A 685 21.58 23.47 -15.65
CA PHE A 685 22.84 23.25 -14.95
C PHE A 685 23.24 24.44 -14.07
N LYS A 686 23.02 25.67 -14.54
CA LYS A 686 23.23 26.88 -13.73
C LYS A 686 22.22 26.98 -12.59
N GLU A 687 20.98 26.53 -12.82
CA GLU A 687 19.93 26.59 -11.81
C GLU A 687 20.16 25.58 -10.69
N HIS A 688 20.53 24.34 -11.01
CA HIS A 688 20.92 23.38 -9.98
C HIS A 688 22.09 23.89 -9.13
N ARG A 689 23.11 24.50 -9.76
CA ARG A 689 24.21 25.12 -9.01
C ARG A 689 23.73 26.25 -8.09
N TYR A 690 22.83 27.10 -8.57
CA TYR A 690 22.26 28.17 -7.76
C TYR A 690 21.52 27.60 -6.54
N LEU A 691 20.66 26.59 -6.73
CA LEU A 691 19.95 25.95 -5.62
C LEU A 691 20.91 25.27 -4.63
N THR A 692 21.93 24.54 -5.10
CA THR A 692 22.99 24.00 -4.22
C THR A 692 23.61 25.10 -3.37
N HIS A 693 24.03 26.19 -4.01
CA HIS A 693 24.68 27.31 -3.36
C HIS A 693 23.74 28.01 -2.37
N SER A 694 22.47 28.20 -2.71
CA SER A 694 21.48 28.81 -1.82
C SER A 694 21.26 27.96 -0.58
N CYS A 695 21.08 26.64 -0.74
CA CYS A 695 20.94 25.72 0.40
C CYS A 695 22.17 25.77 1.32
N LEU A 696 23.39 25.75 0.77
CA LEU A 696 24.61 25.78 1.56
C LEU A 696 24.85 27.12 2.28
N VAL A 697 24.48 28.24 1.66
CA VAL A 697 24.51 29.56 2.31
C VAL A 697 23.53 29.59 3.48
N TYR A 698 22.32 29.07 3.28
CA TYR A 698 21.31 29.00 4.33
C TYR A 698 21.75 28.13 5.51
N LEU A 699 22.29 26.94 5.25
CA LEU A 699 22.82 26.05 6.28
C LEU A 699 24.01 26.68 7.01
N THR A 700 24.87 27.40 6.29
CA THR A 700 26.00 28.13 6.87
C THR A 700 25.51 29.27 7.79
N HIS A 701 24.47 29.99 7.38
CA HIS A 701 23.82 31.02 8.19
C HIS A 701 23.21 30.42 9.46
N TYR A 702 22.47 29.31 9.36
CA TYR A 702 21.94 28.59 10.53
C TYR A 702 23.05 28.20 11.50
N SER A 703 24.14 27.59 11.02
CA SER A 703 25.28 27.20 11.85
C SER A 703 25.95 28.36 12.59
N ALA A 704 25.91 29.56 12.00
CA ALA A 704 26.49 30.77 12.59
C ALA A 704 25.49 31.59 13.43
N SER A 705 24.19 31.27 13.37
CA SER A 705 23.15 32.08 13.99
C SER A 705 23.13 31.95 15.51
N SER A 706 22.92 33.07 16.19
CA SER A 706 22.69 33.10 17.65
C SER A 706 21.30 32.62 18.05
N LEU A 707 20.37 32.46 17.09
CA LEU A 707 19.01 31.96 17.34
C LEU A 707 18.96 30.44 17.41
N LYS A 708 20.00 29.73 16.96
CA LYS A 708 20.08 28.28 16.94
C LYS A 708 19.99 27.69 18.35
N THR A 709 19.00 26.83 18.59
CA THR A 709 18.85 26.06 19.84
C THR A 709 19.28 24.59 19.71
N SER A 710 19.43 24.08 18.48
CA SER A 710 19.70 22.68 18.15
C SER A 710 18.62 21.71 18.65
N THR A 711 17.37 22.17 18.65
CA THR A 711 16.16 21.41 19.01
C THR A 711 15.09 21.58 17.93
N GLU A 712 13.96 20.88 18.06
CA GLU A 712 12.82 21.03 17.13
C GLU A 712 12.29 22.47 17.01
N GLU A 713 12.55 23.35 17.99
CA GLU A 713 12.21 24.78 17.91
C GLU A 713 12.90 25.49 16.73
N ASP A 714 14.05 25.00 16.28
CA ASP A 714 14.76 25.54 15.11
C ASP A 714 13.98 25.32 13.81
N LEU A 715 13.08 24.34 13.74
CA LEU A 715 12.26 24.08 12.55
C LEU A 715 11.27 25.22 12.27
N GLU A 716 10.78 25.87 13.33
CA GLU A 716 9.91 27.04 13.23
C GLU A 716 10.72 28.32 12.94
N ALA A 717 11.89 28.45 13.56
CA ALA A 717 12.76 29.63 13.40
C ALA A 717 13.46 29.69 12.03
N PHE A 718 13.71 28.54 11.41
CA PHE A 718 14.38 28.41 10.12
C PHE A 718 13.56 27.52 9.16
N PRO A 719 12.49 28.05 8.54
CA PRO A 719 11.55 27.23 7.75
C PRO A 719 12.19 26.43 6.59
N LEU A 720 13.26 26.94 5.97
CA LEU A 720 13.95 26.26 4.86
C LEU A 720 14.98 25.21 5.32
N LEU A 721 15.19 25.03 6.63
CA LEU A 721 16.31 24.28 7.19
C LEU A 721 16.31 22.80 6.75
N VAL A 722 15.19 22.10 6.94
CA VAL A 722 15.06 20.68 6.60
C VAL A 722 15.16 20.47 5.10
N TYR A 723 14.49 21.32 4.32
CA TYR A 723 14.55 21.29 2.87
C TYR A 723 15.99 21.46 2.38
N ALA A 724 16.69 22.50 2.84
CA ALA A 724 18.06 22.77 2.45
C ALA A 724 18.99 21.62 2.83
N ALA A 725 18.88 21.08 4.04
CA ALA A 725 19.71 19.97 4.53
C ALA A 725 19.54 18.68 3.71
N LYS A 726 18.31 18.36 3.29
CA LYS A 726 17.98 17.15 2.53
C LYS A 726 18.33 17.26 1.04
N THR A 727 18.10 18.42 0.43
CA THR A 727 18.06 18.55 -1.04
C THR A 727 19.35 19.09 -1.67
N TRP A 728 20.21 19.78 -0.91
CA TRP A 728 21.45 20.32 -1.47
C TRP A 728 22.36 19.27 -2.16
N PRO A 729 22.51 18.02 -1.66
CA PRO A 729 23.34 17.01 -2.33
C PRO A 729 22.76 16.62 -3.68
N HIS A 730 21.43 16.57 -3.79
CA HIS A 730 20.74 16.23 -5.04
C HIS A 730 21.04 17.25 -6.14
N TYR A 731 20.93 18.55 -5.84
CA TYR A 731 21.29 19.59 -6.80
C TYR A 731 22.80 19.59 -7.11
N ALA A 732 23.64 19.30 -6.10
CA ALA A 732 25.08 19.20 -6.27
C ALA A 732 25.49 18.04 -7.20
N PHE A 733 24.69 16.98 -7.25
CA PHE A 733 24.86 15.87 -8.18
C PHE A 733 24.45 16.24 -9.62
N LEU A 734 23.38 17.04 -9.79
CA LEU A 734 22.84 17.42 -11.11
C LEU A 734 23.60 18.56 -11.81
N GLN A 735 24.36 19.37 -11.08
CA GLN A 735 25.15 20.45 -11.68
C GLN A 735 26.30 19.90 -12.56
N GLN A 736 26.48 20.49 -13.74
CA GLN A 736 27.65 20.24 -14.59
C GLN A 736 28.68 21.35 -14.41
N CYS A 737 29.46 21.31 -13.33
CA CYS A 737 30.53 22.29 -13.10
C CYS A 737 31.86 21.65 -12.70
N SER A 738 32.96 22.36 -12.99
CA SER A 738 34.33 21.96 -12.68
C SER A 738 34.83 22.49 -11.32
N SER A 739 34.03 23.28 -10.59
CA SER A 739 34.44 23.90 -9.32
C SER A 739 33.33 23.73 -8.28
N SER A 740 33.69 23.08 -7.17
CA SER A 740 32.84 22.75 -6.03
C SER A 740 33.41 23.31 -4.72
N THR A 741 34.04 24.49 -4.80
CA THR A 741 34.76 25.10 -3.68
C THR A 741 33.89 25.36 -2.46
N ARG A 742 32.61 25.72 -2.66
CA ARG A 742 31.68 26.05 -1.57
C ARG A 742 31.21 24.79 -0.85
N GLU A 743 30.93 23.74 -1.61
CA GLU A 743 30.52 22.43 -1.13
C GLU A 743 31.66 21.77 -0.32
N VAL A 744 32.88 21.86 -0.84
CA VAL A 744 34.11 21.42 -0.13
C VAL A 744 34.27 22.21 1.18
N ALA A 745 34.21 23.54 1.13
CA ALA A 745 34.34 24.38 2.33
C ALA A 745 33.26 24.11 3.39
N PHE A 746 32.04 23.79 2.97
CA PHE A 746 30.97 23.38 3.87
C PHE A 746 31.29 22.05 4.55
N LEU A 747 31.67 21.03 3.77
CA LEU A 747 32.00 19.69 4.28
C LEU A 747 33.32 19.65 5.08
N ASP A 748 34.25 20.57 4.87
CA ASP A 748 35.48 20.63 5.69
C ASP A 748 35.23 21.24 7.08
N SER A 749 34.18 22.05 7.23
CA SER A 749 33.81 22.63 8.53
C SER A 749 33.11 21.62 9.44
N VAL A 750 33.79 21.23 10.52
CA VAL A 750 33.24 20.30 11.54
C VAL A 750 31.95 20.83 12.18
N ALA A 751 31.84 22.15 12.38
CA ALA A 751 30.66 22.76 12.96
C ALA A 751 29.45 22.67 12.00
N ARG A 752 29.64 23.09 10.74
CA ARG A 752 28.58 23.05 9.70
C ARG A 752 28.12 21.63 9.43
N LYS A 753 29.05 20.68 9.31
CA LYS A 753 28.73 19.26 9.17
C LYS A 753 27.92 18.71 10.34
N ARG A 754 28.31 19.01 11.59
CA ARG A 754 27.59 18.51 12.77
C ARG A 754 26.14 19.01 12.78
N ASP A 755 25.94 20.29 12.54
CA ASP A 755 24.61 20.89 12.48
C ASP A 755 23.78 20.28 11.34
N TRP A 756 24.38 20.12 10.15
CA TRP A 756 23.74 19.44 9.02
C TRP A 756 23.29 18.02 9.37
N LEU A 757 24.16 17.21 9.99
CA LEU A 757 23.85 15.83 10.37
C LEU A 757 22.81 15.70 11.50
N GLN A 758 22.63 16.75 12.31
CA GLN A 758 21.51 16.79 13.26
C GLN A 758 20.17 16.98 12.56
N ILE A 759 20.15 17.69 11.44
CA ILE A 759 18.92 17.94 10.66
C ILE A 759 18.64 16.78 9.70
N TYR A 760 19.69 16.30 9.02
CA TYR A 760 19.62 15.22 8.05
C TYR A 760 20.93 14.42 8.03
N ASP A 761 20.84 13.17 8.50
CA ASP A 761 21.96 12.22 8.50
C ASP A 761 21.82 11.27 7.28
N PRO A 762 22.70 11.36 6.26
CA PRO A 762 22.64 10.49 5.10
C PRO A 762 22.95 9.02 5.43
N ASP A 763 23.63 8.73 6.54
CA ASP A 763 23.82 7.35 7.02
C ASP A 763 22.53 6.77 7.62
N ARG A 764 21.59 7.63 8.07
CA ARG A 764 20.37 7.25 8.81
C ARG A 764 19.17 8.09 8.40
N SER A 765 18.85 8.09 7.11
CA SER A 765 17.86 9.00 6.51
C SER A 765 16.43 8.86 7.05
N TRP A 766 16.11 7.79 7.78
CA TRP A 766 14.79 7.54 8.39
C TRP A 766 14.60 8.21 9.77
N LYS A 767 15.68 8.74 10.38
CA LYS A 767 15.58 9.47 11.64
C LYS A 767 15.00 10.87 11.44
N GLN A 768 14.26 11.35 12.43
CA GLN A 768 13.78 12.74 12.41
C GLN A 768 14.89 13.72 12.80
N PRO A 769 14.77 15.01 12.43
CA PRO A 769 15.68 16.04 12.88
C PRO A 769 15.85 16.03 14.41
N PHE A 770 17.09 16.21 14.88
CA PHE A 770 17.48 16.31 16.29
C PHE A 770 17.32 15.04 17.14
N GLU A 771 16.94 13.88 16.58
CA GLU A 771 16.85 12.62 17.33
C GLU A 771 18.22 12.02 17.73
N ASN A 772 19.32 12.46 17.11
CA ASN A 772 20.62 11.78 17.22
C ASN A 772 21.54 12.40 18.29
N SER A 773 21.54 11.84 19.50
CA SER A 773 22.31 12.37 20.65
C SER A 773 23.80 12.00 20.68
N LYS A 774 24.27 11.05 19.85
CA LYS A 774 25.67 10.63 19.72
C LYS A 774 26.09 10.51 18.25
N LEU A 775 26.34 11.66 17.61
CA LEU A 775 26.81 11.74 16.22
C LEU A 775 28.34 11.62 16.14
N GLU A 776 28.84 10.55 15.52
CA GLU A 776 30.21 10.47 15.05
C GLU A 776 30.30 11.10 13.65
N VAL A 777 31.05 12.19 13.52
CA VAL A 777 31.14 12.96 12.27
C VAL A 777 32.29 12.42 11.42
N ALA A 778 31.98 11.87 10.25
CA ALA A 778 32.97 11.34 9.31
C ALA A 778 33.68 12.44 8.49
N THR A 779 34.62 12.02 7.65
CA THR A 779 35.39 12.93 6.77
C THR A 779 34.50 13.55 5.68
N ALA A 780 34.93 14.69 5.13
CA ALA A 780 34.25 15.28 3.97
C ALA A 780 34.22 14.31 2.78
N LEU A 781 35.33 13.59 2.58
CA LEU A 781 35.47 12.59 1.53
C LEU A 781 34.48 11.42 1.71
N TYR A 782 34.25 10.96 2.94
CA TYR A 782 33.24 9.94 3.24
C TYR A 782 31.85 10.37 2.78
N TYR A 783 31.35 11.52 3.24
CA TYR A 783 29.99 11.96 2.90
C TYR A 783 29.83 12.30 1.41
N ALA A 784 30.84 12.93 0.81
CA ALA A 784 30.82 13.18 -0.64
C ALA A 784 30.79 11.87 -1.45
N SER A 785 31.44 10.83 -0.95
CA SER A 785 31.46 9.51 -1.59
C SER A 785 30.15 8.76 -1.40
N LEU A 786 29.57 8.80 -0.19
CA LEU A 786 28.26 8.25 0.13
C LEU A 786 27.16 8.84 -0.75
N LEU A 787 27.22 10.15 -1.01
CA LEU A 787 26.25 10.93 -1.78
C LEU A 787 26.52 10.93 -3.30
N GLY A 788 27.57 10.26 -3.77
CA GLY A 788 27.87 10.14 -5.21
C GLY A 788 28.40 11.42 -5.86
N LEU A 789 28.90 12.37 -5.07
CA LEU A 789 29.29 13.70 -5.50
C LEU A 789 30.69 13.73 -6.15
N LYS A 790 30.81 13.12 -7.34
CA LYS A 790 32.10 12.92 -8.05
C LYS A 790 32.97 14.18 -8.13
N ALA A 791 32.40 15.33 -8.47
CA ALA A 791 33.16 16.59 -8.61
C ALA A 791 33.80 17.02 -7.28
N ILE A 792 33.04 16.91 -6.18
CA ILE A 792 33.48 17.23 -4.82
C ILE A 792 34.55 16.22 -4.37
N VAL A 793 34.34 14.93 -4.62
CA VAL A 793 35.35 13.88 -4.33
C VAL A 793 36.67 14.18 -5.03
N GLN A 794 36.63 14.53 -6.32
CA GLN A 794 37.84 14.87 -7.09
C GLN A 794 38.55 16.11 -6.52
N GLU A 795 37.80 17.13 -6.11
CA GLU A 795 38.36 18.36 -5.54
C GLU A 795 38.98 18.13 -4.16
N LEU A 796 38.33 17.34 -3.29
CA LEU A 796 38.87 16.93 -1.99
C LEU A 796 40.19 16.15 -2.14
N LEU A 797 40.25 15.20 -3.08
CA LEU A 797 41.46 14.43 -3.37
C LEU A 797 42.59 15.31 -3.92
N ASN A 798 42.27 16.25 -4.82
CA ASN A 798 43.23 17.25 -5.30
C ASN A 798 43.74 18.16 -4.15
N GLY A 799 42.88 18.42 -3.16
CA GLY A 799 43.20 19.10 -1.90
C GLY A 799 44.03 18.28 -0.90
N ARG A 800 44.47 17.07 -1.27
CA ARG A 800 45.22 16.12 -0.43
C ARG A 800 44.42 15.53 0.74
N ALA A 801 43.11 15.35 0.59
CA ALA A 801 42.35 14.49 1.49
C ALA A 801 42.95 13.08 1.50
N ASP A 802 43.03 12.47 2.68
CA ASP A 802 43.48 11.08 2.81
C ASP A 802 42.39 10.14 2.29
N VAL A 803 42.68 9.48 1.17
CA VAL A 803 41.75 8.57 0.48
C VAL A 803 41.36 7.36 1.34
N ASN A 804 42.22 6.99 2.29
CA ASN A 804 42.04 5.82 3.18
C ASN A 804 41.65 6.23 4.60
N ALA A 805 41.20 7.47 4.81
CA ALA A 805 40.75 7.91 6.12
C ALA A 805 39.55 7.08 6.59
N GLN A 806 39.70 6.48 7.77
CA GLN A 806 38.65 5.71 8.44
C GLN A 806 37.66 6.62 9.18
N GLY A 807 36.39 6.22 9.21
CA GLY A 807 35.28 6.87 9.90
C GLY A 807 33.97 6.84 9.11
N GLY A 808 32.87 7.05 9.84
CA GLY A 808 31.51 6.95 9.31
C GLY A 808 30.91 5.55 9.49
N HIS A 809 29.60 5.42 9.26
CA HIS A 809 28.86 4.18 9.48
C HIS A 809 29.41 2.99 8.68
N TYR A 810 29.86 3.23 7.45
CA TYR A 810 30.40 2.21 6.56
C TYR A 810 31.93 2.08 6.61
N GLY A 811 32.63 2.76 7.52
CA GLY A 811 34.07 2.57 7.73
C GLY A 811 34.98 3.49 6.94
N ASN A 812 34.80 3.67 5.61
CA ASN A 812 35.57 4.63 4.81
C ASN A 812 34.88 5.08 3.52
N ALA A 813 35.51 5.99 2.77
CA ALA A 813 34.94 6.57 1.55
C ALA A 813 34.68 5.54 0.43
N LEU A 814 35.57 4.55 0.24
CA LEU A 814 35.41 3.52 -0.77
C LEU A 814 34.23 2.59 -0.42
N GLN A 815 34.12 2.20 0.85
CA GLN A 815 32.99 1.40 1.34
C GLN A 815 31.65 2.16 1.19
N ALA A 816 31.62 3.45 1.55
CA ALA A 816 30.43 4.28 1.44
C ALA A 816 29.95 4.46 -0.01
N ALA A 817 30.86 4.68 -0.98
CA ALA A 817 30.50 4.71 -2.39
C ALA A 817 30.09 3.33 -2.94
N SER A 818 30.63 2.26 -2.36
CA SER A 818 30.38 0.89 -2.78
C SER A 818 28.99 0.40 -2.37
N VAL A 819 28.54 0.70 -1.15
CA VAL A 819 27.18 0.31 -0.67
C VAL A 819 26.07 1.05 -1.42
N THR A 820 26.31 2.29 -1.87
CA THR A 820 25.34 3.07 -2.66
C THR A 820 25.49 2.90 -4.17
N GLY A 821 26.51 2.17 -4.63
CA GLY A 821 26.67 1.80 -6.04
C GLY A 821 27.18 2.94 -6.93
N HIS A 822 27.89 3.91 -6.37
CA HIS A 822 28.36 5.08 -7.13
C HIS A 822 29.61 4.75 -7.95
N GLU A 823 29.42 4.01 -9.05
CA GLU A 823 30.46 3.50 -9.97
C GLU A 823 31.56 4.53 -10.29
N LYS A 824 31.17 5.76 -10.66
CA LYS A 824 32.11 6.83 -11.04
C LYS A 824 32.94 7.34 -9.87
N VAL A 825 32.39 7.32 -8.65
CA VAL A 825 33.09 7.71 -7.43
C VAL A 825 34.05 6.61 -7.00
N VAL A 826 33.61 5.34 -7.01
CA VAL A 826 34.46 4.17 -6.74
C VAL A 826 35.69 4.20 -7.65
N GLN A 827 35.51 4.42 -8.95
CA GLN A 827 36.63 4.53 -9.89
C GLN A 827 37.61 5.65 -9.51
N VAL A 828 37.11 6.84 -9.16
CA VAL A 828 37.96 7.98 -8.77
C VAL A 828 38.74 7.68 -7.49
N LEU A 829 38.13 7.04 -6.51
CA LEU A 829 38.80 6.66 -5.26
C LEU A 829 39.89 5.62 -5.51
N ILE A 830 39.63 4.59 -6.32
CA ILE A 830 40.62 3.57 -6.69
C ILE A 830 41.78 4.22 -7.47
N ASP A 831 41.49 5.08 -8.45
CA ASP A 831 42.51 5.79 -9.24
C ASP A 831 43.38 6.71 -8.35
N ALA A 832 42.83 7.20 -7.24
CA ALA A 832 43.53 7.99 -6.24
C ALA A 832 44.29 7.16 -5.19
N GLY A 833 44.27 5.82 -5.27
CA GLY A 833 45.01 4.92 -4.40
C GLY A 833 44.24 4.46 -3.16
N ALA A 834 42.91 4.41 -3.21
CA ALA A 834 42.11 3.75 -2.18
C ALA A 834 42.53 2.28 -2.03
N ASP A 835 42.74 1.82 -0.78
CA ASP A 835 43.04 0.44 -0.48
C ASP A 835 41.75 -0.40 -0.51
N VAL A 836 41.61 -1.14 -1.61
CA VAL A 836 40.45 -2.01 -1.92
C VAL A 836 40.22 -3.07 -0.85
N ASN A 837 41.27 -3.46 -0.11
CA ASN A 837 41.22 -4.53 0.89
C ASN A 837 41.23 -4.00 2.34
N THR A 838 40.94 -2.71 2.53
CA THR A 838 40.79 -2.15 3.88
C THR A 838 39.71 -2.93 4.63
N GLN A 839 40.10 -3.47 5.79
CA GLN A 839 39.20 -4.06 6.78
C GLN A 839 39.13 -3.12 7.97
N ASP A 840 37.93 -2.64 8.29
CA ASP A 840 37.69 -1.80 9.47
C ASP A 840 36.46 -2.29 10.26
N GLU A 841 36.16 -1.60 11.36
CA GLU A 841 35.01 -1.86 12.24
C GLU A 841 33.68 -1.31 11.63
N GLY A 842 33.69 -0.89 10.36
CA GLY A 842 32.49 -0.47 9.64
C GLY A 842 31.50 -1.63 9.42
N HIS A 843 30.25 -1.29 9.13
CA HIS A 843 29.14 -2.26 9.08
C HIS A 843 29.38 -3.51 8.18
N TYR A 844 30.05 -3.33 7.03
CA TYR A 844 30.35 -4.40 6.07
C TYR A 844 31.83 -4.77 6.03
N SER A 845 32.67 -4.17 6.89
CA SER A 845 34.12 -4.30 7.00
C SER A 845 34.97 -3.98 5.77
N ASN A 846 34.55 -4.30 4.53
CA ASN A 846 35.25 -3.99 3.29
C ASN A 846 34.33 -3.59 2.13
N ALA A 847 34.91 -3.02 1.08
CA ALA A 847 34.18 -2.46 -0.05
C ALA A 847 33.47 -3.53 -0.91
N LEU A 848 34.04 -4.73 -1.03
CA LEU A 848 33.46 -5.82 -1.82
C LEU A 848 32.19 -6.35 -1.16
N GLN A 849 32.20 -6.54 0.17
CA GLN A 849 31.01 -6.89 0.94
C GLN A 849 29.93 -5.81 0.83
N ALA A 850 30.31 -4.53 0.99
CA ALA A 850 29.39 -3.39 0.85
C ALA A 850 28.71 -3.36 -0.52
N ALA A 851 29.48 -3.51 -1.61
CA ALA A 851 28.95 -3.57 -2.98
C ALA A 851 28.07 -4.81 -3.21
N SER A 852 28.44 -5.94 -2.61
CA SER A 852 27.76 -7.22 -2.77
C SER A 852 26.40 -7.23 -2.07
N PHE A 853 26.32 -6.69 -0.85
CA PHE A 853 25.06 -6.42 -0.16
C PHE A 853 24.18 -5.42 -0.93
N GLY A 854 24.80 -4.42 -1.56
CA GLY A 854 24.09 -3.43 -2.37
C GLY A 854 23.53 -3.96 -3.70
N GLY A 855 24.04 -5.12 -4.17
CA GLY A 855 23.71 -5.70 -5.48
C GLY A 855 24.37 -4.99 -6.67
N HIS A 856 25.42 -4.19 -6.42
CA HIS A 856 25.98 -3.27 -7.40
C HIS A 856 26.95 -3.95 -8.35
N GLU A 857 26.39 -4.65 -9.36
CA GLU A 857 27.12 -5.53 -10.28
C GLU A 857 28.45 -4.96 -10.81
N LYS A 858 28.43 -3.73 -11.33
CA LYS A 858 29.63 -3.11 -11.91
C LYS A 858 30.65 -2.67 -10.87
N VAL A 859 30.21 -2.28 -9.67
CA VAL A 859 31.11 -1.96 -8.57
C VAL A 859 31.81 -3.23 -8.10
N VAL A 860 31.07 -4.32 -7.93
CA VAL A 860 31.62 -5.65 -7.63
C VAL A 860 32.65 -6.05 -8.69
N GLN A 861 32.29 -5.95 -9.98
CA GLN A 861 33.20 -6.26 -11.07
C GLN A 861 34.49 -5.42 -11.03
N MET A 862 34.36 -4.11 -10.76
CA MET A 862 35.50 -3.19 -10.65
C MET A 862 36.42 -3.59 -9.49
N LEU A 863 35.85 -3.84 -8.30
CA LEU A 863 36.60 -4.23 -7.10
C LEU A 863 37.35 -5.56 -7.32
N ILE A 864 36.68 -6.58 -7.87
CA ILE A 864 37.31 -7.86 -8.23
C ILE A 864 38.47 -7.64 -9.21
N TYR A 865 38.26 -6.87 -10.28
CA TYR A 865 39.29 -6.59 -11.27
C TYR A 865 40.51 -5.86 -10.67
N THR A 866 40.27 -5.01 -9.66
CA THR A 866 41.33 -4.26 -8.97
C THR A 866 42.01 -5.04 -7.84
N GLY A 867 41.68 -6.32 -7.66
CA GLY A 867 42.35 -7.20 -6.71
C GLY A 867 41.75 -7.19 -5.31
N ALA A 868 40.43 -6.98 -5.19
CA ALA A 868 39.71 -7.25 -3.95
C ALA A 868 39.88 -8.73 -3.54
N ASP A 869 40.16 -8.97 -2.27
CA ASP A 869 40.17 -10.31 -1.71
C ASP A 869 38.73 -10.82 -1.59
N ILE A 870 38.41 -11.78 -2.43
CA ILE A 870 37.06 -12.36 -2.58
C ILE A 870 36.57 -12.98 -1.26
N ASN A 871 37.49 -13.49 -0.46
CA ASN A 871 37.20 -14.24 0.77
C ASN A 871 37.60 -13.46 2.03
N ALA A 872 37.76 -12.14 1.93
CA ALA A 872 38.09 -11.29 3.07
C ALA A 872 37.03 -11.41 4.18
N PRO A 873 37.41 -11.88 5.38
CA PRO A 873 36.49 -12.04 6.51
C PRO A 873 36.08 -10.68 7.11
N GLY A 874 35.08 -10.70 8.00
CA GLY A 874 34.72 -9.56 8.86
C GLY A 874 33.39 -8.88 8.51
N GLY A 875 32.96 -7.96 9.38
CA GLY A 875 31.66 -7.29 9.28
C GLY A 875 30.50 -8.24 9.61
N LYS A 876 29.28 -7.75 9.44
CA LYS A 876 28.05 -8.51 9.77
C LYS A 876 27.85 -9.79 8.93
N PHE A 877 28.38 -9.80 7.71
CA PHE A 877 28.14 -10.82 6.69
C PHE A 877 29.33 -11.80 6.57
N ASP A 878 30.44 -11.53 7.26
CA ASP A 878 31.74 -12.19 7.15
C ASP A 878 32.38 -12.16 5.76
N ASN A 879 31.67 -12.46 4.67
CA ASN A 879 32.21 -12.43 3.31
C ASN A 879 31.19 -11.91 2.27
N ALA A 880 31.71 -11.59 1.09
CA ALA A 880 30.93 -10.97 0.02
C ALA A 880 29.85 -11.91 -0.56
N LEU A 881 30.14 -13.21 -0.64
CA LEU A 881 29.21 -14.20 -1.18
C LEU A 881 27.99 -14.35 -0.27
N TYR A 882 28.21 -14.38 1.04
CA TYR A 882 27.16 -14.37 2.04
C TYR A 882 26.31 -13.10 1.93
N ALA A 883 26.93 -11.91 1.85
CA ALA A 883 26.22 -10.64 1.70
C ALA A 883 25.32 -10.58 0.45
N ALA A 884 25.81 -11.09 -0.70
CA ALA A 884 25.02 -11.17 -1.92
C ALA A 884 23.90 -12.21 -1.82
N SER A 885 24.14 -13.31 -1.13
CA SER A 885 23.20 -14.43 -1.00
C SER A 885 22.05 -14.10 -0.05
N SER A 886 22.32 -13.38 1.04
CA SER A 886 21.31 -12.92 1.99
C SER A 886 20.33 -11.90 1.39
N GLU A 887 20.73 -11.20 0.33
CA GLU A 887 19.90 -10.23 -0.39
C GLU A 887 19.42 -10.73 -1.76
N GLY A 888 19.75 -11.97 -2.13
CA GLY A 888 19.22 -12.62 -3.34
C GLY A 888 19.79 -12.06 -4.66
N HIS A 889 20.98 -11.45 -4.62
CA HIS A 889 21.58 -10.79 -5.78
C HIS A 889 22.23 -11.79 -6.75
N GLU A 890 21.39 -12.46 -7.54
CA GLU A 890 21.74 -13.58 -8.42
C GLU A 890 23.04 -13.40 -9.22
N LYS A 891 23.18 -12.29 -9.94
CA LYS A 891 24.37 -12.04 -10.77
C LYS A 891 25.62 -11.74 -9.96
N VAL A 892 25.48 -11.07 -8.82
CA VAL A 892 26.60 -10.81 -7.91
C VAL A 892 27.11 -12.11 -7.31
N VAL A 893 26.20 -12.98 -6.88
CA VAL A 893 26.51 -14.35 -6.42
C VAL A 893 27.29 -15.09 -7.51
N GLN A 894 26.81 -15.09 -8.76
CA GLN A 894 27.52 -15.73 -9.87
C GLN A 894 28.92 -15.14 -10.08
N MET A 895 29.06 -13.81 -10.10
CA MET A 895 30.37 -13.16 -10.26
C MET A 895 31.36 -13.52 -9.16
N LEU A 896 30.90 -13.64 -7.92
CA LEU A 896 31.75 -14.02 -6.78
C LEU A 896 32.17 -15.49 -6.85
N ILE A 897 31.25 -16.39 -7.21
CA ILE A 897 31.55 -17.81 -7.45
C ILE A 897 32.59 -17.94 -8.58
N ASP A 898 32.38 -17.26 -9.70
CA ASP A 898 33.30 -17.27 -10.84
C ASP A 898 34.68 -16.70 -10.48
N ALA A 899 34.73 -15.76 -9.52
CA ALA A 899 35.96 -15.19 -8.99
C ALA A 899 36.66 -16.06 -7.92
N GLY A 900 36.09 -17.21 -7.56
CA GLY A 900 36.67 -18.15 -6.60
C GLY A 900 36.29 -17.89 -5.13
N ALA A 901 35.09 -17.37 -4.88
CA ALA A 901 34.54 -17.29 -3.53
C ALA A 901 34.43 -18.69 -2.88
N ASP A 902 34.75 -18.77 -1.60
CA ASP A 902 34.56 -19.98 -0.80
C ASP A 902 33.07 -20.14 -0.47
N VAL A 903 32.42 -21.03 -1.23
CA VAL A 903 30.98 -21.33 -1.10
C VAL A 903 30.64 -21.90 0.28
N ASN A 904 31.61 -22.48 0.99
CA ASN A 904 31.43 -23.15 2.27
C ASN A 904 32.04 -22.38 3.45
N ALA A 905 32.28 -21.06 3.31
CA ALA A 905 32.70 -20.22 4.43
C ALA A 905 31.64 -20.22 5.55
N GLN A 906 32.09 -20.41 6.81
CA GLN A 906 31.26 -20.64 8.00
C GLN A 906 31.57 -19.68 9.16
N ASN A 907 31.45 -18.36 8.98
CA ASN A 907 31.68 -17.41 10.10
C ASN A 907 30.76 -16.18 10.11
N GLY A 908 29.56 -16.25 9.53
CA GLY A 908 28.58 -15.16 9.63
C GLY A 908 27.98 -15.04 11.05
N GLU A 909 27.71 -13.82 11.51
CA GLU A 909 27.22 -13.56 12.88
C GLU A 909 25.74 -13.99 13.08
N TYR A 910 24.94 -14.00 12.01
CA TYR A 910 23.48 -14.23 12.05
C TYR A 910 23.03 -15.55 11.41
N TYR A 911 23.60 -15.86 10.25
CA TYR A 911 23.55 -17.15 9.57
C TYR A 911 25.02 -17.53 9.35
N ASP A 912 25.37 -18.81 9.37
CA ASP A 912 26.79 -19.14 9.31
C ASP A 912 27.30 -19.25 7.88
N ASN A 913 26.44 -19.55 6.90
CA ASN A 913 26.83 -19.66 5.49
C ASN A 913 25.82 -19.11 4.47
N ALA A 914 26.30 -18.90 3.24
CA ALA A 914 25.53 -18.31 2.14
C ALA A 914 24.29 -19.14 1.75
N LEU A 915 24.38 -20.47 1.81
CA LEU A 915 23.28 -21.37 1.44
C LEU A 915 22.12 -21.24 2.44
N GLN A 916 22.41 -21.18 3.74
CA GLN A 916 21.41 -20.96 4.78
C GLN A 916 20.72 -19.60 4.65
N ALA A 917 21.50 -18.53 4.42
CA ALA A 917 20.95 -17.19 4.25
C ALA A 917 20.00 -17.11 3.05
N ALA A 918 20.40 -17.67 1.90
CA ALA A 918 19.54 -17.75 0.72
C ALA A 918 18.30 -18.64 0.94
N SER A 919 18.45 -19.69 1.74
CA SER A 919 17.37 -20.63 2.05
C SER A 919 16.31 -20.05 2.98
N GLU A 920 16.71 -19.26 3.98
CA GLU A 920 15.80 -18.59 4.91
C GLU A 920 14.95 -17.53 4.21
N GLN A 921 15.51 -16.82 3.23
CA GLN A 921 14.78 -15.83 2.44
C GLN A 921 14.03 -16.44 1.23
N GLY A 922 14.26 -17.72 0.91
CA GLY A 922 13.58 -18.41 -0.18
C GLY A 922 14.10 -18.06 -1.58
N TYR A 923 15.36 -17.63 -1.71
CA TYR A 923 15.94 -17.24 -2.99
C TYR A 923 16.32 -18.46 -3.85
N GLU A 924 15.32 -19.06 -4.48
CA GLU A 924 15.39 -20.33 -5.20
C GLU A 924 16.62 -20.46 -6.12
N LYS A 925 16.86 -19.46 -6.97
CA LYS A 925 17.98 -19.50 -7.92
C LYS A 925 19.34 -19.33 -7.25
N VAL A 926 19.43 -18.52 -6.20
CA VAL A 926 20.68 -18.38 -5.43
C VAL A 926 21.02 -19.69 -4.74
N VAL A 927 20.02 -20.33 -4.13
CA VAL A 927 20.17 -21.68 -3.56
C VAL A 927 20.68 -22.66 -4.63
N GLN A 928 20.07 -22.66 -5.82
CA GLN A 928 20.53 -23.51 -6.92
C GLN A 928 21.97 -23.22 -7.34
N MET A 929 22.34 -21.94 -7.52
CA MET A 929 23.71 -21.55 -7.89
C MET A 929 24.74 -21.97 -6.85
N LEU A 930 24.43 -21.82 -5.57
CA LEU A 930 25.32 -22.25 -4.48
C LEU A 930 25.49 -23.78 -4.46
N MET A 931 24.41 -24.54 -4.62
CA MET A 931 24.49 -26.01 -4.71
C MET A 931 25.28 -26.47 -5.94
N ASP A 932 25.05 -25.85 -7.10
CA ASP A 932 25.79 -26.15 -8.33
C ASP A 932 27.28 -25.83 -8.19
N ALA A 933 27.63 -24.84 -7.36
CA ALA A 933 28.99 -24.47 -7.02
C ALA A 933 29.62 -25.33 -5.90
N GLY A 934 28.90 -26.33 -5.40
CA GLY A 934 29.42 -27.28 -4.40
C GLY A 934 29.23 -26.85 -2.94
N ALA A 935 28.20 -26.07 -2.63
CA ALA A 935 27.78 -25.82 -1.26
C ALA A 935 27.46 -27.14 -0.54
N ASP A 936 27.95 -27.30 0.69
CA ASP A 936 27.58 -28.42 1.54
C ASP A 936 26.15 -28.21 2.07
N VAL A 937 25.22 -28.95 1.47
CA VAL A 937 23.79 -28.94 1.82
C VAL A 937 23.55 -29.30 3.29
N ASN A 938 24.47 -30.05 3.90
CA ASN A 938 24.41 -30.51 5.29
C ASN A 938 25.36 -29.74 6.21
N ALA A 939 25.89 -28.60 5.77
CA ALA A 939 26.67 -27.72 6.63
C ALA A 939 25.87 -27.39 7.90
N GLN A 940 26.46 -27.72 9.04
CA GLN A 940 25.93 -27.47 10.36
C GLN A 940 26.80 -26.50 11.16
N ASP A 941 26.14 -25.68 11.97
CA ASP A 941 26.78 -24.72 12.86
C ASP A 941 25.98 -24.55 14.17
N GLU A 942 26.53 -23.71 15.05
CA GLU A 942 25.92 -23.33 16.33
C GLU A 942 25.07 -22.04 16.22
N GLY A 943 24.78 -21.55 15.00
CA GLY A 943 24.08 -20.30 14.77
C GLY A 943 22.57 -20.37 15.03
N ARG A 944 21.84 -19.36 14.54
CA ARG A 944 20.38 -19.29 14.75
C ARG A 944 19.66 -20.50 14.15
N TYR A 945 20.12 -20.97 13.01
CA TYR A 945 19.55 -22.09 12.26
C TYR A 945 20.62 -23.15 12.12
N GLY A 946 20.32 -24.42 12.35
CA GLY A 946 21.36 -25.45 12.27
C GLY A 946 21.80 -25.77 10.84
N ASN A 947 20.89 -25.81 9.86
CA ASN A 947 21.20 -26.09 8.46
C ASN A 947 20.23 -25.39 7.48
N ALA A 948 20.55 -25.44 6.20
CA ALA A 948 19.78 -24.79 5.14
C ALA A 948 18.33 -25.29 5.06
N LEU A 949 18.11 -26.59 5.31
CA LEU A 949 16.78 -27.20 5.27
C LEU A 949 15.90 -26.69 6.42
N GLN A 950 16.43 -26.58 7.64
CA GLN A 950 15.73 -26.01 8.79
C GLN A 950 15.37 -24.53 8.54
N ALA A 951 16.32 -23.76 8.00
CA ALA A 951 16.10 -22.36 7.63
C ALA A 951 14.96 -22.19 6.61
N ALA A 952 14.99 -22.97 5.51
CA ALA A 952 13.92 -22.99 4.52
C ALA A 952 12.58 -23.47 5.09
N SER A 953 12.65 -24.41 6.04
CA SER A 953 11.46 -25.02 6.64
C SER A 953 10.72 -24.06 7.55
N LEU A 954 11.44 -23.27 8.36
CA LEU A 954 10.82 -22.21 9.17
C LEU A 954 10.17 -21.13 8.29
N GLY A 955 10.85 -20.72 7.22
CA GLY A 955 10.34 -19.75 6.25
C GLY A 955 9.11 -20.24 5.49
N GLY A 956 8.99 -21.57 5.29
CA GLY A 956 7.93 -22.19 4.51
C GLY A 956 8.21 -22.22 3.01
N HIS A 957 9.49 -22.19 2.62
CA HIS A 957 9.91 -22.04 1.22
C HIS A 957 9.89 -23.39 0.51
N GLU A 958 8.70 -23.82 0.12
CA GLU A 958 8.42 -25.17 -0.41
C GLU A 958 9.40 -25.63 -1.49
N LYS A 959 9.67 -24.80 -2.50
CA LYS A 959 10.60 -25.20 -3.57
C LYS A 959 12.05 -25.30 -3.09
N VAL A 960 12.48 -24.43 -2.20
CA VAL A 960 13.82 -24.51 -1.59
C VAL A 960 13.94 -25.77 -0.76
N VAL A 961 12.94 -26.08 0.05
CA VAL A 961 12.86 -27.35 0.79
C VAL A 961 12.95 -28.53 -0.16
N GLN A 962 12.20 -28.54 -1.26
CA GLN A 962 12.26 -29.61 -2.26
C GLN A 962 13.66 -29.75 -2.85
N MET A 963 14.28 -28.64 -3.29
CA MET A 963 15.63 -28.67 -3.88
C MET A 963 16.67 -29.21 -2.89
N LEU A 964 16.60 -28.81 -1.61
CA LEU A 964 17.51 -29.29 -0.57
C LEU A 964 17.30 -30.79 -0.29
N ILE A 965 16.05 -31.26 -0.21
CA ILE A 965 15.74 -32.69 -0.05
C ILE A 965 16.27 -33.49 -1.24
N ASP A 966 16.03 -33.02 -2.47
CA ASP A 966 16.49 -33.67 -3.70
C ASP A 966 18.02 -33.70 -3.79
N ALA A 967 18.69 -32.69 -3.21
CA ALA A 967 20.15 -32.62 -3.09
C ALA A 967 20.72 -33.46 -1.93
N GLY A 968 19.89 -34.17 -1.18
CA GLY A 968 20.33 -35.07 -0.11
C GLY A 968 20.53 -34.41 1.25
N ALA A 969 19.78 -33.35 1.55
CA ALA A 969 19.72 -32.78 2.90
C ALA A 969 19.26 -33.81 3.93
N ASP A 970 19.94 -33.87 5.07
CA ASP A 970 19.53 -34.67 6.22
C ASP A 970 18.37 -33.98 6.94
N PHE A 971 17.16 -34.45 6.65
CA PHE A 971 15.92 -33.94 7.25
C PHE A 971 15.73 -34.33 8.72
N ASN A 972 16.56 -35.23 9.27
CA ASN A 972 16.58 -35.58 10.70
C ASN A 972 17.76 -34.93 11.45
N ALA A 973 18.60 -34.17 10.75
CA ALA A 973 19.66 -33.40 11.37
C ALA A 973 19.10 -32.46 12.44
N ARG A 974 19.84 -32.38 13.54
CA ARG A 974 19.58 -31.48 14.67
C ARG A 974 20.68 -30.44 14.74
N GLY A 975 20.32 -29.20 15.01
CA GLY A 975 21.29 -28.11 15.08
C GLY A 975 20.66 -26.76 15.34
N GLY A 976 21.51 -25.74 15.37
CA GLY A 976 21.11 -24.36 15.66
C GLY A 976 20.73 -24.12 17.12
N TYR A 977 20.36 -22.89 17.43
CA TYR A 977 20.03 -22.45 18.80
C TYR A 977 18.95 -23.30 19.48
N HIS A 978 17.98 -23.82 18.71
CA HIS A 978 16.89 -24.63 19.24
C HIS A 978 17.21 -26.13 19.30
N ASP A 979 18.35 -26.59 18.79
CA ASP A 979 18.72 -28.02 18.66
C ASP A 979 17.56 -28.87 18.09
N SER A 980 16.88 -28.31 17.08
CA SER A 980 15.61 -28.77 16.50
C SER A 980 15.83 -29.46 15.15
N THR A 981 14.81 -30.16 14.63
CA THR A 981 14.76 -30.74 13.27
C THR A 981 14.01 -29.80 12.32
N ALA A 982 14.18 -30.01 11.01
CA ALA A 982 13.42 -29.27 10.00
C ALA A 982 11.90 -29.41 10.18
N LEU A 983 11.44 -30.59 10.62
CA LEU A 983 10.03 -30.86 10.87
C LEU A 983 9.50 -30.08 12.09
N GLN A 984 10.32 -29.90 13.13
CA GLN A 984 9.98 -29.06 14.28
C GLN A 984 9.91 -27.58 13.90
N GLU A 985 10.84 -27.08 13.09
CA GLU A 985 10.85 -25.69 12.60
C GLU A 985 9.64 -25.39 11.69
N ALA A 986 9.35 -26.27 10.73
CA ALA A 986 8.15 -26.14 9.89
C ALA A 986 6.86 -26.18 10.73
N SER A 987 6.85 -27.01 11.78
CA SER A 987 5.74 -27.14 12.71
C SER A 987 5.54 -25.89 13.56
N LEU A 988 6.62 -25.31 14.08
CA LEU A 988 6.60 -24.04 14.81
C LEU A 988 6.11 -22.89 13.95
N GLY A 989 6.50 -22.86 12.67
CA GLY A 989 6.07 -21.86 11.69
C GLY A 989 4.69 -22.09 11.08
N GLY A 990 4.01 -23.20 11.41
CA GLY A 990 2.70 -23.55 10.86
C GLY A 990 2.71 -23.89 9.36
N LYS A 991 3.86 -24.30 8.81
CA LYS A 991 4.10 -24.47 7.37
C LYS A 991 3.61 -25.83 6.90
N ALA A 992 2.29 -26.03 6.88
CA ALA A 992 1.64 -27.31 6.63
C ALA A 992 2.14 -28.07 5.39
N LYS A 993 2.42 -27.38 4.28
CA LYS A 993 2.91 -28.04 3.06
C LYS A 993 4.36 -28.51 3.19
N VAL A 994 5.23 -27.72 3.83
CA VAL A 994 6.59 -28.14 4.17
C VAL A 994 6.57 -29.32 5.16
N VAL A 995 5.68 -29.27 6.17
CA VAL A 995 5.48 -30.40 7.09
C VAL A 995 5.10 -31.66 6.33
N GLN A 996 4.17 -31.58 5.36
CA GLN A 996 3.83 -32.71 4.50
C GLN A 996 5.05 -33.22 3.72
N MET A 997 5.80 -32.32 3.08
CA MET A 997 6.97 -32.68 2.28
C MET A 997 8.04 -33.39 3.11
N LEU A 998 8.31 -32.92 4.33
CA LEU A 998 9.28 -33.53 5.23
C LEU A 998 8.80 -34.90 5.71
N MET A 999 7.50 -35.07 6.01
CA MET A 999 6.94 -36.38 6.35
C MET A 999 6.99 -37.34 5.16
N ASP A 1000 6.68 -36.87 3.95
CA ASP A 1000 6.75 -37.66 2.71
C ASP A 1000 8.19 -38.09 2.39
N ALA A 1001 9.18 -37.24 2.75
CA ALA A 1001 10.61 -37.57 2.67
C ALA A 1001 11.09 -38.55 3.75
N GLY A 1002 10.26 -38.81 4.77
CA GLY A 1002 10.55 -39.77 5.84
C GLY A 1002 11.15 -39.15 7.11
N ALA A 1003 10.92 -37.86 7.38
CA ALA A 1003 11.30 -37.23 8.64
C ALA A 1003 10.61 -37.91 9.83
N ASP A 1004 11.36 -38.10 10.93
CA ASP A 1004 10.82 -38.72 12.14
C ASP A 1004 9.87 -37.77 12.86
N VAL A 1005 8.57 -38.07 12.75
CA VAL A 1005 7.46 -37.33 13.38
C VAL A 1005 7.62 -37.25 14.90
N ASN A 1006 8.28 -38.24 15.51
CA ASN A 1006 8.48 -38.37 16.95
C ASN A 1006 9.92 -38.07 17.36
N ALA A 1007 10.72 -37.43 16.51
CA ALA A 1007 12.05 -36.98 16.87
C ALA A 1007 11.98 -36.11 18.15
N GLN A 1008 12.67 -36.58 19.18
CA GLN A 1008 12.72 -35.92 20.48
C GLN A 1008 13.95 -35.03 20.62
N GLY A 1009 13.75 -33.89 21.27
CA GLY A 1009 14.78 -32.95 21.71
C GLY A 1009 14.62 -31.55 21.12
N GLY A 1010 15.53 -30.66 21.51
CA GLY A 1010 15.45 -29.25 21.18
C GLY A 1010 14.46 -28.52 22.09
N HIS A 1011 14.42 -27.19 21.95
CA HIS A 1011 13.72 -26.30 22.89
C HIS A 1011 12.21 -26.60 23.02
N TYR A 1012 11.60 -27.11 21.96
CA TYR A 1012 10.16 -27.41 21.89
C TYR A 1012 9.82 -28.90 22.04
N GLY A 1013 10.83 -29.79 22.17
CA GLY A 1013 10.65 -31.23 22.38
C GLY A 1013 10.39 -32.05 21.11
N ASN A 1014 9.20 -32.03 20.51
CA ASN A 1014 8.88 -32.71 19.24
C ASN A 1014 8.04 -31.84 18.30
N ALA A 1015 7.81 -32.29 17.08
CA ALA A 1015 7.07 -31.53 16.07
C ALA A 1015 5.64 -31.19 16.54
N LEU A 1016 4.98 -32.13 17.23
CA LEU A 1016 3.62 -31.93 17.74
C LEU A 1016 3.57 -30.87 18.83
N GLN A 1017 4.53 -30.88 19.75
CA GLN A 1017 4.67 -29.88 20.80
C GLN A 1017 4.98 -28.50 20.21
N ALA A 1018 5.86 -28.41 19.20
CA ALA A 1018 6.15 -27.16 18.50
C ALA A 1018 4.91 -26.59 17.77
N ALA A 1019 4.17 -27.43 17.03
CA ALA A 1019 2.90 -27.04 16.41
C ALA A 1019 1.85 -26.63 17.43
N SER A 1020 1.84 -27.28 18.59
CA SER A 1020 0.89 -27.03 19.67
C SER A 1020 1.20 -25.73 20.41
N PHE A 1021 2.48 -25.44 20.63
CA PHE A 1021 2.95 -24.17 21.16
C PHE A 1021 2.61 -23.00 20.23
N GLY A 1022 2.72 -23.18 18.91
CA GLY A 1022 2.36 -22.16 17.91
C GLY A 1022 0.86 -22.06 17.59
N GLY A 1023 0.03 -22.98 18.11
CA GLY A 1023 -1.42 -23.00 17.88
C GLY A 1023 -1.83 -23.43 16.47
N HIS A 1024 -0.98 -24.17 15.75
CA HIS A 1024 -1.15 -24.47 14.33
C HIS A 1024 -2.05 -25.68 14.10
N GLU A 1025 -3.37 -25.47 14.21
CA GLU A 1025 -4.43 -26.51 14.13
C GLU A 1025 -4.21 -27.53 12.99
N LYS A 1026 -3.96 -27.06 11.76
CA LYS A 1026 -3.77 -27.93 10.59
C LYS A 1026 -2.54 -28.82 10.72
N VAL A 1027 -1.43 -28.27 11.21
CA VAL A 1027 -0.19 -29.02 11.42
C VAL A 1027 -0.35 -30.01 12.56
N VAL A 1028 -0.99 -29.60 13.66
CA VAL A 1028 -1.32 -30.50 14.77
C VAL A 1028 -2.13 -31.69 14.26
N GLN A 1029 -3.17 -31.46 13.46
CA GLN A 1029 -3.95 -32.56 12.88
C GLN A 1029 -3.09 -33.47 12.01
N MET A 1030 -2.27 -32.91 11.13
CA MET A 1030 -1.39 -33.68 10.25
C MET A 1030 -0.42 -34.57 11.04
N LEU A 1031 0.16 -34.05 12.12
CA LEU A 1031 1.08 -34.80 12.97
C LEU A 1031 0.36 -35.90 13.76
N ILE A 1032 -0.86 -35.64 14.26
CA ILE A 1032 -1.70 -36.67 14.90
C ILE A 1032 -2.03 -37.78 13.90
N ASP A 1033 -2.45 -37.42 12.69
CA ASP A 1033 -2.79 -38.38 11.62
C ASP A 1033 -1.56 -39.20 11.19
N ALA A 1034 -0.37 -38.61 11.27
CA ALA A 1034 0.91 -39.27 11.02
C ALA A 1034 1.44 -40.11 12.19
N GLY A 1035 0.69 -40.20 13.30
CA GLY A 1035 1.04 -41.02 14.46
C GLY A 1035 2.02 -40.39 15.43
N ALA A 1036 1.98 -39.06 15.60
CA ALA A 1036 2.73 -38.37 16.65
C ALA A 1036 2.34 -38.85 18.06
N ASP A 1037 3.32 -39.07 18.93
CA ASP A 1037 3.08 -39.47 20.32
C ASP A 1037 2.58 -38.28 21.14
N LEU A 1038 1.32 -38.36 21.55
CA LEU A 1038 0.64 -37.36 22.38
C LEU A 1038 1.20 -37.30 23.80
N LYS A 1039 1.92 -38.34 24.24
CA LYS A 1039 2.35 -38.57 25.62
C LYS A 1039 3.78 -38.13 25.89
N ASP A 1040 4.53 -37.82 24.84
CA ASP A 1040 5.90 -37.36 24.98
C ASP A 1040 5.97 -36.06 25.78
N GLN A 1041 7.00 -35.96 26.61
CA GLN A 1041 7.25 -34.84 27.51
C GLN A 1041 8.45 -34.07 26.99
N GLY A 1042 8.22 -32.85 26.50
CA GLY A 1042 9.27 -31.94 26.07
C GLY A 1042 10.01 -31.34 27.27
N GLU A 1043 11.24 -30.86 27.06
CA GLU A 1043 12.10 -30.40 28.16
C GLU A 1043 11.56 -29.14 28.88
N TYR A 1044 11.05 -28.16 28.12
CA TYR A 1044 10.65 -26.85 28.66
C TYR A 1044 9.13 -26.63 28.74
N TYR A 1045 8.36 -27.17 27.78
CA TYR A 1045 6.93 -26.90 27.62
C TYR A 1045 6.02 -28.09 27.94
N GLY A 1046 6.60 -29.20 28.44
CA GLY A 1046 5.87 -30.41 28.78
C GLY A 1046 5.29 -31.12 27.56
N SER A 1047 4.15 -31.76 27.73
CA SER A 1047 3.37 -32.40 26.66
C SER A 1047 2.80 -31.40 25.65
N ALA A 1048 2.39 -31.88 24.48
CA ALA A 1048 1.69 -31.07 23.49
C ALA A 1048 0.45 -30.36 24.08
N LEU A 1049 -0.24 -31.04 25.00
CA LEU A 1049 -1.43 -30.52 25.68
C LEU A 1049 -1.07 -29.36 26.63
N GLU A 1050 0.01 -29.50 27.39
CA GLU A 1050 0.53 -28.46 28.30
C GLU A 1050 1.05 -27.25 27.51
N ALA A 1051 1.76 -27.46 26.40
CA ALA A 1051 2.23 -26.41 25.51
C ALA A 1051 1.06 -25.59 24.93
N ALA A 1052 0.02 -26.25 24.40
CA ALA A 1052 -1.17 -25.60 23.88
C ALA A 1052 -1.97 -24.88 24.97
N ALA A 1053 -2.09 -25.47 26.16
CA ALA A 1053 -2.78 -24.87 27.29
C ALA A 1053 -2.06 -23.63 27.82
N GLY A 1054 -0.73 -23.69 27.93
CA GLY A 1054 0.12 -22.58 28.40
C GLY A 1054 0.07 -21.35 27.50
N GLN A 1055 -0.10 -21.54 26.18
CA GLN A 1055 -0.26 -20.44 25.20
C GLN A 1055 -1.72 -20.08 24.91
N GLY A 1056 -2.69 -20.73 25.58
CA GLY A 1056 -4.12 -20.42 25.44
C GLY A 1056 -4.75 -20.90 24.12
N HIS A 1057 -4.16 -21.88 23.43
CA HIS A 1057 -4.65 -22.43 22.16
C HIS A 1057 -5.77 -23.46 22.37
N VAL A 1058 -6.94 -22.97 22.79
CA VAL A 1058 -8.10 -23.79 23.22
C VAL A 1058 -8.53 -24.86 22.20
N LYS A 1059 -8.44 -24.57 20.90
CA LYS A 1059 -8.81 -25.54 19.87
C LYS A 1059 -7.79 -26.66 19.74
N VAL A 1060 -6.50 -26.35 19.76
CA VAL A 1060 -5.43 -27.35 19.77
C VAL A 1060 -5.52 -28.21 21.02
N VAL A 1061 -5.78 -27.60 22.19
CA VAL A 1061 -6.06 -28.35 23.43
C VAL A 1061 -7.17 -29.35 23.20
N ARG A 1062 -8.31 -28.93 22.63
CA ARG A 1062 -9.43 -29.83 22.33
C ARG A 1062 -9.05 -30.95 21.35
N MET A 1063 -8.33 -30.62 20.27
CA MET A 1063 -7.87 -31.62 19.30
C MET A 1063 -6.99 -32.69 19.94
N LEU A 1064 -6.10 -32.29 20.85
CA LEU A 1064 -5.24 -33.22 21.59
C LEU A 1064 -6.02 -34.06 22.61
N MET A 1065 -7.00 -33.46 23.31
CA MET A 1065 -7.90 -34.18 24.22
C MET A 1065 -8.74 -35.22 23.47
N ASP A 1066 -9.34 -34.82 22.34
CA ASP A 1066 -10.14 -35.69 21.46
C ASP A 1066 -9.30 -36.84 20.88
N ALA A 1067 -7.99 -36.62 20.67
CA ALA A 1067 -7.04 -37.64 20.23
C ALA A 1067 -6.53 -38.56 21.37
N GLY A 1068 -6.91 -38.30 22.63
CA GLY A 1068 -6.60 -39.15 23.77
C GLY A 1068 -5.40 -38.72 24.62
N ALA A 1069 -5.03 -37.43 24.62
CA ALA A 1069 -3.99 -36.89 25.52
C ALA A 1069 -4.42 -36.80 27.00
N ASP A 1070 -5.71 -37.03 27.32
CA ASP A 1070 -6.34 -36.84 28.64
C ASP A 1070 -5.81 -37.74 29.77
N ASP A 1071 -5.17 -38.86 29.46
CA ASP A 1071 -4.66 -39.83 30.45
C ASP A 1071 -3.48 -39.31 31.31
N ILE A 1072 -3.07 -38.04 31.14
CA ILE A 1072 -1.81 -37.48 31.67
C ILE A 1072 -2.04 -36.22 32.51
N TRP A 1073 -3.23 -35.61 32.51
CA TRP A 1073 -3.50 -34.44 33.35
C TRP A 1073 -3.44 -34.85 34.83
N PRO A 1074 -2.50 -34.33 35.65
CA PRO A 1074 -2.55 -34.59 37.07
C PRO A 1074 -3.89 -34.07 37.58
N THR A 1075 -4.73 -34.95 38.11
CA THR A 1075 -6.08 -34.64 38.65
C THR A 1075 -6.04 -33.76 39.91
N SER A 1076 -5.04 -32.89 40.05
CA SER A 1076 -4.78 -32.05 41.21
C SER A 1076 -4.16 -30.70 40.84
N ILE A 1077 -4.69 -30.00 39.83
CA ILE A 1077 -4.63 -28.53 39.77
C ILE A 1077 -5.99 -28.03 39.27
N SER A 1078 -6.72 -27.39 40.18
CA SER A 1078 -7.93 -26.63 39.87
C SER A 1078 -7.56 -25.49 38.91
N VAL A 1079 -8.34 -25.31 37.84
CA VAL A 1079 -8.25 -24.11 36.98
C VAL A 1079 -8.74 -22.91 37.80
N GLU A 1080 -7.85 -22.32 38.60
CA GLU A 1080 -7.96 -20.92 38.96
C GLU A 1080 -7.27 -20.12 37.86
N LEU A 1081 -8.06 -19.32 37.16
CA LEU A 1081 -7.61 -18.23 36.29
C LEU A 1081 -6.62 -17.36 37.09
N ILE A 1082 -5.32 -17.49 36.82
CA ILE A 1082 -4.33 -16.54 37.31
C ILE A 1082 -4.67 -15.19 36.66
N PRO A 1083 -4.87 -14.10 37.43
CA PRO A 1083 -5.12 -12.78 36.85
C PRO A 1083 -3.93 -12.35 36.00
N SER A 1084 -4.24 -11.74 34.87
CA SER A 1084 -3.32 -10.95 34.05
C SER A 1084 -2.77 -9.77 34.85
N SER A 1085 -1.78 -10.02 35.70
CA SER A 1085 -0.98 -8.98 36.35
C SER A 1085 0.40 -9.53 36.72
N SER A 1086 1.25 -9.69 35.71
CA SER A 1086 2.67 -9.44 35.87
C SER A 1086 3.10 -8.59 34.68
N SER A 1087 3.77 -7.50 35.00
CA SER A 1087 4.14 -6.41 34.10
C SER A 1087 4.86 -6.92 32.86
N GLU A 1088 4.39 -6.43 31.71
CA GLU A 1088 4.96 -6.54 30.36
C GLU A 1088 6.30 -5.77 30.23
N THR A 1089 7.15 -5.77 31.26
CA THR A 1089 8.39 -4.98 31.31
C THR A 1089 9.66 -5.78 31.60
N ASP A 1090 9.62 -7.11 31.77
CA ASP A 1090 10.84 -7.91 32.02
C ASP A 1090 11.09 -9.07 31.03
N LEU A 1091 10.37 -9.13 29.90
CA LEU A 1091 10.67 -10.08 28.79
C LEU A 1091 10.88 -9.42 27.42
N LEU A 1092 10.95 -8.09 27.37
CA LEU A 1092 11.39 -7.31 26.21
C LEU A 1092 12.81 -6.73 26.37
N SER A 1093 13.50 -7.03 27.46
CA SER A 1093 14.86 -6.55 27.76
C SER A 1093 15.98 -7.54 27.41
N LEU A 1094 15.68 -8.63 26.69
CA LEU A 1094 16.68 -9.58 26.17
C LEU A 1094 16.68 -9.71 24.63
N GLN A 1095 15.99 -8.83 23.90
CA GLN A 1095 16.15 -8.69 22.45
C GLN A 1095 17.19 -7.63 22.05
N HIS A 1096 17.79 -6.92 23.02
CA HIS A 1096 18.90 -6.00 22.79
C HIS A 1096 19.92 -6.08 23.94
N HIS A 1097 20.85 -7.03 23.87
CA HIS A 1097 22.09 -6.94 24.62
C HIS A 1097 23.29 -7.18 23.69
N ASP A 1098 24.01 -6.09 23.45
CA ASP A 1098 25.32 -5.97 22.82
C ASP A 1098 26.35 -6.94 23.47
N PRO A 1099 26.94 -7.91 22.73
CA PRO A 1099 27.85 -8.90 23.28
C PRO A 1099 29.32 -8.49 23.11
N ALA A 1100 29.67 -7.24 23.43
CA ALA A 1100 31.07 -6.88 23.68
C ALA A 1100 31.54 -7.43 25.05
N ARG A 1101 31.74 -8.76 25.17
CA ARG A 1101 32.61 -9.39 26.18
C ARG A 1101 32.78 -10.91 25.96
N SER A 1102 34.02 -11.28 25.67
CA SER A 1102 34.54 -12.65 25.49
C SER A 1102 34.22 -13.59 26.68
N PRO A 1103 34.00 -14.91 26.46
CA PRO A 1103 33.72 -15.84 27.56
C PRO A 1103 35.01 -16.36 28.19
N GLY A 1104 35.28 -15.90 29.41
CA GLY A 1104 36.22 -16.54 30.33
C GLY A 1104 35.56 -17.74 31.01
N ARG A 1105 36.11 -18.93 30.78
CA ARG A 1105 35.91 -20.21 31.51
C ARG A 1105 35.29 -20.07 32.91
N LEU A 1106 34.16 -20.73 33.18
CA LEU A 1106 33.79 -21.15 34.54
C LEU A 1106 33.13 -22.54 34.55
N ARG A 1107 33.89 -23.51 35.05
CA ARG A 1107 33.44 -24.84 35.48
C ARG A 1107 32.58 -24.74 36.74
N SER A 1108 31.61 -25.65 36.82
CA SER A 1108 31.03 -26.30 38.01
C SER A 1108 30.49 -25.44 39.15
N ASN A 1109 29.19 -25.59 39.47
CA ASN A 1109 28.71 -25.71 40.85
C ASN A 1109 27.24 -26.19 40.91
N VAL A 1110 27.03 -27.48 40.63
CA VAL A 1110 25.85 -28.23 41.08
C VAL A 1110 26.08 -28.60 42.55
N SER A 1111 25.66 -27.75 43.48
CA SER A 1111 25.28 -28.12 44.85
C SER A 1111 25.08 -26.88 45.71
N LYS A 1112 23.81 -26.50 45.96
CA LYS A 1112 23.27 -25.83 47.16
C LYS A 1112 22.04 -25.01 46.78
N ARG A 1113 20.87 -25.66 46.73
CA ARG A 1113 19.55 -25.09 47.03
C ARG A 1113 18.51 -26.20 47.19
N LYS A 1114 18.83 -27.14 48.09
CA LYS A 1114 17.86 -28.04 48.72
C LYS A 1114 17.89 -27.66 50.21
N ARG A 1115 16.99 -26.76 50.61
CA ARG A 1115 16.65 -26.29 51.99
C ARG A 1115 16.35 -24.77 51.99
N ARG A 1116 15.12 -24.40 51.63
CA ARG A 1116 14.29 -23.37 52.30
C ARG A 1116 12.98 -23.21 51.53
N ALA A 1117 11.88 -23.09 52.28
CA ALA A 1117 10.47 -23.04 51.89
C ALA A 1117 9.86 -24.44 51.59
N GLU A 1118 9.20 -25.24 52.46
CA GLU A 1118 8.63 -25.14 53.83
C GLU A 1118 8.42 -23.72 54.38
N ASP A 1119 7.15 -23.31 54.32
CA ASP A 1119 6.53 -22.02 54.67
C ASP A 1119 6.52 -20.97 53.53
N GLU A 1120 5.63 -21.19 52.55
CA GLU A 1120 4.55 -20.26 52.14
C GLU A 1120 3.68 -20.88 51.02
#